data_AF-A0A4S8F6R7-F1
#
_entry.id   AF-A0A4S8F6R7-F1
#
_cell.length_a   1.000
_cell.length_b   1.000
_cell.length_c   1.000
_cell.angle_alpha   90.00
_cell.angle_beta   90.00
_cell.angle_gamma   90.00
#
_symmetry.space_group_name_H-M   'P 1'
#
loop_
_entity.id
_entity.type
_entity.pdbx_description
1 polymer ?
#
loop_
_entity_poly.entity_id
_entity_poly.type
_entity_poly.pdbx_seq_one_letter_code
_entity_poly.pdbx_strand_id
1 'polypeptide(L)'
;MQAKSARRHQPASLSVRDTAVKASIFMKTHRSPTHKRTMIGKALIAAFAVASSGSVLAQTNYWVGPGDFTDEDAWSAASTNVPGANVVNDISATWGLDSSNNSVYLGSAFYIGHAAEGSLNINSSDFGSISIDIDETTSGIDPAPSTLDQYVDPFFRVGDAEGHGHLRINVQSTPTGSGGSGTVRLYVEEVGLGVGLGNKSEGIVDVLGSGKTLDQMTNGSPNMVGFFHTQQNSVIGHDGGEGKVNLDGAGLGFTPNVYNGPLPLFMVGDGGSSKGSINVLNNGKLSVGDSYSGDTTDIADQLPLSFIGNRSGEGTVTVESSASGEFGNQASFNLGLVVGSASGNGTLNVLANGKATISNGPTSTSNGTCSATDPNLPLASVPLQISADNTASGLVRVSGTNAQLIVAGLTNNADDTVPTVIQENTIGQISIGTGGSLITENNAVIKVGVNHLTRVSTGAPNWETYGNRVSVGGLGPIIASGAGQIVYGSETTTPTAAGSIEASLINLNSADAQVAFNHTGSLTFNIPLSGTGKLTQQAGTTTISGDIVEFPSAALTTNKFEFDTTPDCKPDIADGYLPDHAAFTGGIDVQGGTLTLPSNDVLPYLSTTNISGGTLLQGGTDQNLGAVTQTGGVIQLTGGTTSQATDTATATSWAGSNGTVALDTVLGLDGNDSDKLHITGPISGTTLLHISNLGGTGAQTTADGILVVQADVAHPDDSFALATPVIANGFEYTLKQTGNNWYLVSSPTAVQPSVVAKPVPSMSGLGLLGLGSLLAAFSAFSLRRRQR
;
A
#
# COMPACT_ATOMS: atom_id res chain seq x y z
N MET A 1 50.07 -10.60 -18.15
CA MET A 1 51.29 -11.27 -17.62
C MET A 1 50.86 -12.61 -17.02
N GLN A 2 51.63 -13.66 -17.29
CA GLN A 2 51.53 -15.03 -16.75
C GLN A 2 51.60 -15.01 -15.20
N ALA A 3 51.22 -16.00 -14.38
CA ALA A 3 51.28 -17.45 -14.55
C ALA A 3 50.52 -18.24 -13.43
N LYS A 4 50.06 -19.45 -13.79
CA LYS A 4 50.16 -20.79 -13.10
C LYS A 4 49.55 -20.97 -11.68
N SER A 5 48.54 -21.82 -11.47
CA SER A 5 48.47 -23.32 -11.56
C SER A 5 48.79 -24.04 -10.24
N ALA A 6 47.84 -24.79 -9.67
CA ALA A 6 47.92 -26.26 -9.52
C ALA A 6 46.68 -26.88 -8.83
N ARG A 7 46.09 -27.88 -9.49
CA ARG A 7 45.19 -28.91 -8.93
C ARG A 7 45.97 -29.93 -8.09
N ARG A 8 45.31 -30.61 -7.14
CA ARG A 8 45.50 -32.06 -6.92
C ARG A 8 44.29 -32.77 -6.31
N HIS A 9 44.16 -34.02 -6.74
CA HIS A 9 43.09 -35.01 -6.56
C HIS A 9 43.03 -35.69 -5.17
N GLN A 10 41.81 -36.17 -4.85
CA GLN A 10 41.37 -37.28 -3.95
C GLN A 10 42.13 -38.64 -4.15
N PRO A 11 41.74 -39.83 -3.57
CA PRO A 11 40.82 -40.26 -2.48
C PRO A 11 41.41 -41.33 -1.51
N ALA A 12 40.66 -41.83 -0.49
CA ALA A 12 40.33 -43.27 -0.27
C ALA A 12 39.87 -43.68 1.17
N SER A 13 38.75 -44.40 1.14
CA SER A 13 38.02 -45.39 2.00
C SER A 13 38.65 -46.27 3.11
N LEU A 14 37.72 -46.94 3.85
CA LEU A 14 37.73 -48.15 4.73
C LEU A 14 37.83 -47.88 6.26
N SER A 15 37.16 -48.59 7.19
CA SER A 15 36.42 -49.87 7.22
C SER A 15 35.59 -50.00 8.52
N VAL A 16 34.49 -50.75 8.43
CA VAL A 16 33.61 -51.31 9.47
C VAL A 16 34.37 -52.24 10.46
N ARG A 17 33.97 -52.27 11.75
CA ARG A 17 33.93 -53.49 12.60
C ARG A 17 32.88 -53.42 13.71
N ASP A 18 32.01 -54.43 13.70
CA ASP A 18 31.11 -54.89 14.77
C ASP A 18 31.85 -55.24 16.07
N THR A 19 31.21 -55.05 17.24
CA THR A 19 31.21 -56.08 18.29
C THR A 19 29.98 -55.94 19.20
N ALA A 20 29.14 -56.97 19.19
CA ALA A 20 28.05 -57.20 20.14
C ALA A 20 28.57 -57.93 21.39
N VAL A 21 28.03 -57.63 22.58
CA VAL A 21 28.08 -58.54 23.74
C VAL A 21 26.70 -58.62 24.39
N LYS A 22 26.10 -59.81 24.27
CA LYS A 22 24.99 -60.33 25.11
C LYS A 22 25.60 -61.06 26.30
N ALA A 23 25.05 -60.88 27.50
CA ALA A 23 25.09 -61.89 28.56
C ALA A 23 23.88 -61.75 29.50
N SER A 24 23.38 -62.89 29.93
CA SER A 24 22.02 -63.15 30.42
C SER A 24 21.97 -63.50 31.92
N ILE A 25 20.82 -63.20 32.54
CA ILE A 25 20.07 -63.97 33.57
C ILE A 25 20.72 -64.23 34.94
N PHE A 26 20.01 -63.84 36.03
CA PHE A 26 19.59 -64.77 37.11
C PHE A 26 18.44 -64.18 37.98
N MET A 27 17.32 -64.90 38.04
CA MET A 27 16.22 -64.72 39.01
C MET A 27 16.56 -65.41 40.34
N LYS A 28 16.18 -64.83 41.48
CA LYS A 28 15.54 -65.60 42.56
C LYS A 28 14.73 -64.76 43.55
N THR A 29 13.50 -65.20 43.73
CA THR A 29 12.41 -64.81 44.64
C THR A 29 12.68 -65.05 46.13
N HIS A 30 12.07 -64.25 47.03
CA HIS A 30 11.41 -64.67 48.30
C HIS A 30 10.58 -63.49 48.89
N ARG A 31 9.24 -63.57 48.87
CA ARG A 31 8.30 -63.94 49.97
C ARG A 31 8.13 -62.90 51.10
N SER A 32 6.91 -62.32 51.14
CA SER A 32 6.26 -61.55 52.22
C SER A 32 6.02 -62.39 53.49
N PRO A 33 5.71 -61.81 54.67
CA PRO A 33 4.30 -61.53 54.99
C PRO A 33 4.01 -60.26 55.85
N THR A 34 2.95 -59.53 55.47
CA THR A 34 1.85 -58.93 56.27
C THR A 34 2.09 -58.42 57.70
N HIS A 35 1.55 -57.23 58.03
CA HIS A 35 0.53 -57.01 59.08
C HIS A 35 -0.24 -55.69 58.86
N LYS A 36 -1.58 -55.78 58.86
CA LYS A 36 -2.57 -54.67 58.98
C LYS A 36 -2.98 -54.54 60.46
N ARG A 37 -3.27 -53.31 60.93
CA ARG A 37 -4.43 -52.92 61.79
C ARG A 37 -4.40 -51.40 62.05
N THR A 38 -5.26 -50.59 61.45
CA THR A 38 -6.58 -50.05 61.91
C THR A 38 -6.57 -49.09 63.13
N MET A 39 -6.89 -47.82 62.82
CA MET A 39 -7.99 -46.98 63.35
C MET A 39 -7.95 -46.21 64.70
N ILE A 40 -8.44 -44.96 64.60
CA ILE A 40 -9.27 -44.14 65.53
C ILE A 40 -8.57 -43.08 66.41
N GLY A 41 -9.06 -41.83 66.28
CA GLY A 41 -9.04 -40.85 67.38
C GLY A 41 -9.19 -39.38 66.95
N LYS A 42 -10.43 -38.86 66.92
CA LYS A 42 -10.79 -37.44 66.67
C LYS A 42 -10.56 -36.55 67.90
N ALA A 43 -10.36 -35.25 67.63
CA ALA A 43 -11.07 -34.08 68.20
C ALA A 43 -10.29 -33.07 69.08
N LEU A 44 -10.25 -31.83 68.54
CA LEU A 44 -10.59 -30.52 69.14
C LEU A 44 -9.67 -29.90 70.22
N ILE A 45 -9.17 -28.70 69.92
CA ILE A 45 -9.42 -27.44 70.66
C ILE A 45 -9.02 -26.26 69.75
N ALA A 46 -9.97 -25.36 69.52
CA ALA A 46 -9.76 -24.04 68.95
C ALA A 46 -9.73 -23.01 70.08
N ALA A 47 -8.81 -22.03 70.04
CA ALA A 47 -9.02 -20.64 70.46
C ALA A 47 -7.74 -19.80 70.32
N PHE A 48 -7.78 -18.81 69.42
CA PHE A 48 -7.48 -17.38 69.63
C PHE A 48 -6.85 -16.75 68.38
N ALA A 49 -7.66 -15.94 67.70
CA ALA A 49 -7.17 -14.89 66.83
C ALA A 49 -6.63 -13.75 67.69
N VAL A 50 -5.38 -13.35 67.45
CA VAL A 50 -4.91 -11.99 67.70
C VAL A 50 -4.20 -11.56 66.43
N ALA A 51 -4.75 -10.53 65.80
CA ALA A 51 -4.08 -9.80 64.74
C ALA A 51 -2.80 -9.16 65.32
N SER A 52 -1.67 -9.48 64.71
CA SER A 52 -0.55 -8.56 64.64
C SER A 52 -0.10 -8.54 63.19
N SER A 53 -0.49 -7.45 62.53
CA SER A 53 0.20 -6.86 61.39
C SER A 53 1.71 -6.95 61.59
N GLY A 54 2.32 -7.96 60.97
CA GLY A 54 3.73 -8.01 60.67
C GLY A 54 3.87 -7.66 59.21
N SER A 55 4.05 -6.36 58.93
CA SER A 55 4.59 -5.87 57.68
C SER A 55 5.90 -6.60 57.39
N VAL A 56 5.84 -7.62 56.52
CA VAL A 56 7.02 -8.13 55.85
C VAL A 56 7.32 -7.12 54.76
N LEU A 57 8.50 -6.51 54.88
CA LEU A 57 9.04 -5.56 53.92
C LEU A 57 8.92 -6.15 52.51
N ALA A 58 8.30 -5.39 51.61
CA ALA A 58 8.19 -5.72 50.19
C ALA A 58 9.58 -5.98 49.61
N GLN A 59 9.83 -7.23 49.23
CA GLN A 59 10.76 -7.58 48.15
C GLN A 59 9.91 -7.85 46.90
N THR A 60 10.37 -7.37 45.76
CA THR A 60 9.83 -7.71 44.44
C THR A 60 9.83 -9.23 44.29
N ASN A 61 8.65 -9.84 44.13
CA ASN A 61 8.58 -11.29 43.91
C ASN A 61 8.87 -11.56 42.43
N TYR A 62 9.99 -12.21 42.16
CA TYR A 62 10.35 -12.74 40.85
C TYR A 62 9.95 -14.21 40.80
N TRP A 63 9.11 -14.59 39.84
CA TRP A 63 8.70 -15.99 39.66
C TRP A 63 9.65 -16.68 38.68
N VAL A 64 10.25 -17.81 39.11
CA VAL A 64 11.12 -18.65 38.26
C VAL A 64 10.83 -20.15 38.49
N GLY A 65 10.61 -20.92 37.41
CA GLY A 65 10.45 -22.39 37.46
C GLY A 65 9.95 -22.99 36.13
N PRO A 66 10.27 -24.27 35.82
CA PRO A 66 9.72 -24.96 34.65
C PRO A 66 8.38 -25.60 35.00
N GLY A 67 7.35 -25.47 34.14
CA GLY A 67 6.06 -26.14 34.36
C GLY A 67 4.86 -25.36 33.83
N ASP A 68 3.67 -25.79 34.25
CA ASP A 68 2.43 -25.05 34.04
C ASP A 68 2.52 -23.70 34.78
N PHE A 69 2.38 -22.60 34.04
CA PHE A 69 2.48 -21.25 34.58
C PHE A 69 1.39 -20.95 35.65
N THR A 70 0.34 -21.76 35.72
CA THR A 70 -0.77 -21.58 36.66
C THR A 70 -0.59 -22.29 38.01
N ASP A 71 0.41 -23.16 38.13
CA ASP A 71 0.69 -23.90 39.37
C ASP A 71 1.71 -23.14 40.22
N GLU A 72 1.27 -22.37 41.21
CA GLU A 72 2.18 -21.62 42.11
C GLU A 72 3.23 -22.51 42.79
N ASP A 73 2.96 -23.82 42.96
CA ASP A 73 3.91 -24.77 43.55
C ASP A 73 5.03 -25.19 42.57
N ALA A 74 4.86 -24.94 41.26
CA ALA A 74 5.86 -25.18 40.22
C ALA A 74 6.89 -24.03 40.08
N TRP A 75 6.65 -22.91 40.76
CA TRP A 75 7.48 -21.71 40.67
C TRP A 75 8.01 -21.29 42.04
N SER A 76 9.23 -20.76 42.08
CA SER A 76 9.84 -20.31 43.33
C SER A 76 10.38 -18.89 43.22
N ALA A 77 10.39 -18.16 44.34
CA ALA A 77 11.04 -16.86 44.44
C ALA A 77 12.56 -17.06 44.45
N ALA A 78 13.20 -16.81 43.31
CA ALA A 78 14.66 -16.94 43.15
C ALA A 78 15.21 -15.87 42.20
N SER A 79 16.51 -15.57 42.33
CA SER A 79 17.21 -14.55 41.55
C SER A 79 18.08 -15.13 40.42
N THR A 80 17.75 -16.33 39.92
CA THR A 80 18.61 -17.11 39.01
C THR A 80 17.79 -17.84 37.96
N ASN A 81 18.29 -17.93 36.73
CA ASN A 81 17.68 -18.67 35.61
C ASN A 81 17.48 -20.15 35.96
N VAL A 82 16.33 -20.71 35.61
CA VAL A 82 16.04 -22.14 35.80
C VAL A 82 15.86 -22.82 34.43
N PRO A 83 16.52 -23.98 34.16
CA PRO A 83 16.38 -24.72 32.90
C PRO A 83 15.01 -25.39 32.72
N GLY A 84 14.49 -25.45 31.48
CA GLY A 84 13.26 -26.18 31.09
C GLY A 84 12.23 -25.32 30.34
N ALA A 85 11.59 -25.84 29.29
CA ALA A 85 10.60 -25.09 28.48
C ALA A 85 9.34 -24.73 29.29
N ASN A 86 8.85 -23.50 29.14
CA ASN A 86 7.67 -23.01 29.83
C ASN A 86 6.45 -23.15 28.92
N VAL A 87 5.50 -24.02 29.24
CA VAL A 87 4.40 -24.38 28.33
C VAL A 87 3.05 -24.18 29.00
N VAL A 88 2.20 -23.38 28.38
CA VAL A 88 0.78 -23.18 28.76
C VAL A 88 -0.11 -23.96 27.80
N ASN A 89 -0.53 -25.15 28.23
CA ASN A 89 -1.49 -26.01 27.52
C ASN A 89 -2.80 -26.18 28.33
N ASP A 90 -3.19 -25.13 29.04
CA ASP A 90 -4.50 -24.97 29.67
C ASP A 90 -5.34 -24.02 28.81
N ILE A 91 -6.59 -24.36 28.52
CA ILE A 91 -7.52 -23.56 27.72
C ILE A 91 -8.10 -22.34 28.47
N SER A 92 -7.73 -22.14 29.73
CA SER A 92 -8.32 -21.12 30.62
C SER A 92 -7.32 -20.42 31.54
N ALA A 93 -6.01 -20.57 31.30
CA ALA A 93 -5.00 -19.96 32.16
C ALA A 93 -5.19 -18.43 32.22
N THR A 94 -5.07 -17.89 33.42
CA THR A 94 -5.17 -16.45 33.67
C THR A 94 -4.03 -16.00 34.56
N TRP A 95 -3.31 -14.99 34.11
CA TRP A 95 -2.31 -14.29 34.89
C TRP A 95 -2.86 -12.92 35.30
N GLY A 96 -3.28 -12.81 36.55
CA GLY A 96 -3.69 -11.56 37.17
C GLY A 96 -2.48 -10.80 37.68
N LEU A 97 -2.24 -9.61 37.16
CA LEU A 97 -1.04 -8.81 37.43
C LEU A 97 -1.34 -7.64 38.36
N ASP A 98 -0.53 -7.53 39.41
CA ASP A 98 -0.47 -6.43 40.36
C ASP A 98 0.99 -6.00 40.62
N SER A 99 1.18 -4.98 41.45
CA SER A 99 2.51 -4.45 41.80
C SER A 99 3.48 -5.46 42.46
N SER A 100 3.00 -6.63 42.88
CA SER A 100 3.78 -7.64 43.59
C SER A 100 4.21 -8.82 42.72
N ASN A 101 3.68 -8.99 41.50
CA ASN A 101 3.97 -10.11 40.60
C ASN A 101 4.19 -9.69 39.13
N ASN A 102 4.73 -8.48 38.92
CA ASN A 102 4.82 -7.83 37.61
C ASN A 102 6.08 -8.17 36.78
N SER A 103 6.84 -9.21 37.14
CA SER A 103 8.00 -9.63 36.37
C SER A 103 8.20 -11.14 36.42
N VAL A 104 8.52 -11.72 35.27
CA VAL A 104 8.85 -13.14 35.10
C VAL A 104 10.19 -13.22 34.37
N TYR A 105 11.08 -14.06 34.90
CA TYR A 105 12.39 -14.33 34.34
C TYR A 105 12.44 -15.79 33.90
N LEU A 106 12.69 -16.03 32.62
CA LEU A 106 12.71 -17.36 32.03
C LEU A 106 14.12 -17.69 31.56
N GLY A 107 14.60 -18.90 31.83
CA GLY A 107 15.88 -19.38 31.29
C GLY A 107 15.75 -20.09 29.93
N SER A 108 14.56 -20.05 29.32
CA SER A 108 14.20 -20.82 28.11
C SER A 108 12.97 -20.23 27.40
N ALA A 109 12.64 -20.77 26.23
CA ALA A 109 11.47 -20.38 25.45
C ALA A 109 10.13 -20.54 26.21
N PHE A 110 9.18 -19.66 25.87
CA PHE A 110 7.84 -19.57 26.42
C PHE A 110 6.80 -19.93 25.35
N TYR A 111 5.97 -20.92 25.64
CA TYR A 111 5.04 -21.50 24.69
C TYR A 111 3.61 -21.43 25.23
N ILE A 112 2.67 -21.04 24.38
CA ILE A 112 1.23 -21.14 24.62
C ILE A 112 0.64 -22.01 23.52
N GLY A 113 0.09 -23.17 23.87
CA GLY A 113 -0.44 -24.14 22.91
C GLY A 113 0.66 -24.78 22.06
N HIS A 114 1.60 -25.50 22.69
CA HIS A 114 2.62 -26.30 22.00
C HIS A 114 2.17 -27.75 21.89
N ALA A 115 2.01 -28.25 20.65
CA ALA A 115 1.47 -29.57 20.31
C ALA A 115 0.11 -29.92 20.97
N ALA A 116 -0.61 -28.92 21.47
CA ALA A 116 -1.92 -29.02 22.11
C ALA A 116 -2.64 -27.67 22.05
N GLU A 117 -3.87 -27.62 22.57
CA GLU A 117 -4.57 -26.35 22.82
C GLU A 117 -4.01 -25.68 24.08
N GLY A 118 -3.88 -24.35 24.04
CA GLY A 118 -3.48 -23.54 25.18
C GLY A 118 -3.99 -22.12 25.05
N SER A 119 -4.37 -21.51 26.16
CA SER A 119 -4.80 -20.12 26.23
C SER A 119 -4.25 -19.45 27.47
N LEU A 120 -3.72 -18.23 27.31
CA LEU A 120 -3.25 -17.40 28.41
C LEU A 120 -3.93 -16.04 28.35
N ASN A 121 -4.61 -15.68 29.44
CA ASN A 121 -5.21 -14.36 29.63
C ASN A 121 -4.38 -13.54 30.61
N ILE A 122 -3.71 -12.50 30.13
CA ILE A 122 -2.96 -11.56 30.94
C ILE A 122 -3.84 -10.35 31.23
N ASN A 123 -4.17 -10.12 32.51
CA ASN A 123 -4.99 -9.00 32.95
C ASN A 123 -4.20 -8.12 33.92
N SER A 124 -4.03 -6.84 33.60
CA SER A 124 -3.48 -5.86 34.54
C SER A 124 -4.62 -5.17 35.29
N SER A 125 -4.61 -5.22 36.63
CA SER A 125 -5.60 -4.52 37.46
C SER A 125 -5.07 -3.24 38.09
N ASP A 126 -3.79 -3.17 38.48
CA ASP A 126 -3.18 -2.00 39.15
C ASP A 126 -1.62 -2.04 39.17
N PHE A 127 -0.89 -1.68 38.08
CA PHE A 127 0.43 -0.97 38.04
C PHE A 127 1.11 -0.97 36.64
N GLY A 128 2.20 -0.20 36.47
CA GLY A 128 2.71 0.38 35.20
C GLY A 128 3.84 -0.28 34.39
N SER A 129 4.16 -1.57 34.57
CA SER A 129 4.99 -2.35 33.61
C SER A 129 5.05 -3.82 34.01
N ILE A 130 4.92 -4.71 33.03
CA ILE A 130 5.07 -6.17 33.09
C ILE A 130 6.36 -6.48 32.34
N SER A 131 7.30 -7.22 32.92
CA SER A 131 8.52 -7.63 32.22
C SER A 131 8.57 -9.14 32.10
N ILE A 132 8.74 -9.66 30.90
CA ILE A 132 9.11 -11.04 30.61
C ILE A 132 10.52 -10.98 30.06
N ASP A 133 11.48 -11.33 30.89
CA ASP A 133 12.90 -11.36 30.52
C ASP A 133 13.28 -12.83 30.26
N ILE A 134 13.83 -13.12 29.09
CA ILE A 134 14.28 -14.46 28.72
C ILE A 134 15.80 -14.40 28.52
N ASP A 135 16.56 -14.68 29.58
CA ASP A 135 18.02 -14.48 29.62
C ASP A 135 18.78 -15.55 28.81
N GLU A 136 19.49 -15.11 27.77
CA GLU A 136 20.30 -15.95 26.88
C GLU A 136 21.72 -16.27 27.44
N THR A 137 22.16 -15.60 28.52
CA THR A 137 23.58 -15.55 28.91
C THR A 137 24.09 -16.73 29.75
N THR A 138 23.21 -17.58 30.27
CA THR A 138 23.64 -18.77 31.02
C THR A 138 23.96 -19.96 30.11
N SER A 139 25.22 -19.99 29.67
CA SER A 139 25.89 -21.13 29.01
C SER A 139 25.67 -22.49 29.70
N GLY A 140 24.57 -23.17 29.38
CA GLY A 140 24.22 -24.44 30.01
C GLY A 140 22.94 -25.11 29.50
N ILE A 141 22.86 -25.39 28.19
CA ILE A 141 22.15 -26.53 27.55
C ILE A 141 20.71 -26.88 28.06
N ASP A 142 19.71 -26.50 27.25
CA ASP A 142 18.42 -27.18 26.87
C ASP A 142 17.15 -27.12 27.77
N PRO A 143 15.90 -27.14 27.20
CA PRO A 143 15.50 -27.41 25.82
C PRO A 143 14.71 -26.26 25.15
N ALA A 144 15.34 -25.51 24.27
CA ALA A 144 14.68 -25.33 22.98
C ALA A 144 14.71 -26.72 22.31
N PRO A 145 13.82 -27.11 21.39
CA PRO A 145 14.16 -28.17 20.46
C PRO A 145 15.61 -27.91 20.00
N SER A 146 16.49 -28.91 20.01
CA SER A 146 17.90 -28.79 19.60
C SER A 146 18.09 -28.38 18.12
N THR A 147 17.03 -27.84 17.51
CA THR A 147 16.81 -27.41 16.14
C THR A 147 16.45 -25.93 16.04
N LEU A 148 16.18 -25.21 17.14
CA LEU A 148 15.91 -23.76 17.08
C LEU A 148 17.21 -22.96 17.10
N ASP A 149 17.35 -22.02 16.18
CA ASP A 149 18.47 -21.10 16.10
C ASP A 149 18.17 -19.86 16.96
N GLN A 150 19.01 -19.62 17.98
CA GLN A 150 18.84 -18.54 18.95
C GLN A 150 18.77 -17.13 18.34
N TYR A 151 19.24 -16.94 17.11
CA TYR A 151 19.22 -15.64 16.43
C TYR A 151 18.13 -15.51 15.35
N VAL A 152 17.43 -16.59 15.06
CA VAL A 152 16.47 -16.65 13.94
C VAL A 152 15.07 -16.99 14.45
N ASP A 153 14.98 -17.92 15.39
CA ASP A 153 13.72 -18.48 15.82
C ASP A 153 13.15 -17.72 17.03
N PRO A 154 11.88 -17.29 16.99
CA PRO A 154 11.25 -16.64 18.13
C PRO A 154 11.12 -17.61 19.30
N PHE A 155 11.46 -17.17 20.50
CA PHE A 155 11.35 -17.95 21.73
C PHE A 155 10.08 -17.68 22.51
N PHE A 156 9.35 -16.60 22.21
CA PHE A 156 7.98 -16.41 22.69
C PHE A 156 7.03 -16.94 21.61
N ARG A 157 6.35 -18.07 21.83
CA ARG A 157 5.53 -18.74 20.82
C ARG A 157 4.07 -18.91 21.25
N VAL A 158 3.16 -18.60 20.34
CA VAL A 158 1.72 -18.81 20.50
C VAL A 158 1.24 -19.67 19.34
N GLY A 159 0.91 -20.93 19.62
CA GLY A 159 0.58 -21.92 18.60
C GLY A 159 1.83 -22.42 17.87
N ASP A 160 2.33 -23.58 18.25
CA ASP A 160 3.55 -24.18 17.69
C ASP A 160 3.45 -25.72 17.68
N ALA A 161 4.16 -26.36 16.74
CA ALA A 161 4.26 -27.81 16.61
C ALA A 161 2.90 -28.55 16.52
N GLU A 162 2.02 -28.12 15.61
CA GLU A 162 0.62 -28.59 15.47
C GLU A 162 -0.31 -28.18 16.63
N GLY A 163 0.15 -27.30 17.53
CA GLY A 163 -0.65 -26.77 18.64
C GLY A 163 -1.46 -25.53 18.27
N HIS A 164 -2.51 -25.27 19.07
CA HIS A 164 -3.40 -24.11 18.94
C HIS A 164 -3.26 -23.22 20.18
N GLY A 165 -2.66 -22.04 20.01
CA GLY A 165 -2.40 -21.09 21.09
C GLY A 165 -3.26 -19.84 21.00
N HIS A 166 -3.79 -19.38 22.14
CA HIS A 166 -4.49 -18.09 22.24
C HIS A 166 -3.94 -17.23 23.39
N LEU A 167 -3.24 -16.16 23.06
CA LEU A 167 -2.77 -15.17 24.03
C LEU A 167 -3.68 -13.95 23.99
N ARG A 168 -4.29 -13.61 25.13
CA ARG A 168 -5.04 -12.37 25.31
C ARG A 168 -4.32 -11.48 26.31
N ILE A 169 -3.98 -10.27 25.92
CA ILE A 169 -3.32 -9.27 26.76
C ILE A 169 -4.26 -8.09 26.93
N ASN A 170 -4.72 -7.86 28.16
CA ASN A 170 -5.59 -6.72 28.49
C ASN A 170 -4.82 -5.64 29.23
N VAL A 171 -4.60 -4.51 28.54
CA VAL A 171 -3.93 -3.30 29.02
C VAL A 171 -4.90 -2.10 29.11
N GLN A 172 -6.20 -2.34 29.28
CA GLN A 172 -7.23 -1.28 29.29
C GLN A 172 -7.20 -0.35 30.52
N SER A 173 -6.63 -0.78 31.65
CA SER A 173 -6.63 0.00 32.89
C SER A 173 -5.65 1.18 32.82
N THR A 174 -6.16 2.40 32.98
CA THR A 174 -5.35 3.63 33.10
C THR A 174 -4.85 3.76 34.54
N PRO A 175 -3.53 3.92 34.80
CA PRO A 175 -3.04 4.01 36.18
C PRO A 175 -3.57 5.25 36.90
N THR A 176 -4.06 5.06 38.11
CA THR A 176 -4.66 6.13 38.95
C THR A 176 -3.63 6.82 39.86
N GLY A 177 -2.35 6.46 39.78
CA GLY A 177 -1.28 6.95 40.67
C GLY A 177 -0.43 8.08 40.08
N SER A 178 -0.28 9.18 40.81
CA SER A 178 0.50 10.37 40.46
C SER A 178 2.03 10.23 40.67
N GLY A 179 2.57 9.01 40.63
CA GLY A 179 4.01 8.74 40.73
C GLY A 179 4.57 8.37 39.36
N GLY A 180 5.40 9.25 38.78
CA GLY A 180 5.90 9.15 37.41
C GLY A 180 6.45 7.76 37.04
N SER A 181 5.80 7.14 36.04
CA SER A 181 6.12 5.94 35.23
C SER A 181 4.84 5.13 34.90
N GLY A 182 3.68 5.51 35.46
CA GLY A 182 2.43 4.75 35.38
C GLY A 182 1.70 4.71 34.03
N THR A 183 2.01 3.74 33.18
CA THR A 183 1.08 3.20 32.16
C THR A 183 1.29 1.70 31.99
N VAL A 184 0.24 0.87 31.90
CA VAL A 184 0.39 -0.59 31.71
C VAL A 184 1.16 -0.88 30.43
N ARG A 185 2.25 -1.62 30.55
CA ARG A 185 3.13 -2.00 29.45
C ARG A 185 3.54 -3.45 29.63
N LEU A 186 3.62 -4.23 28.56
CA LEU A 186 4.28 -5.55 28.61
C LEU A 186 5.57 -5.46 27.82
N TYR A 187 6.68 -5.67 28.51
CA TYR A 187 8.03 -5.71 27.98
C TYR A 187 8.42 -7.16 27.82
N VAL A 188 8.83 -7.52 26.62
CA VAL A 188 9.55 -8.76 26.36
C VAL A 188 10.92 -8.35 25.82
N GLU A 189 11.99 -8.68 26.53
CA GLU A 189 13.35 -8.30 26.14
C GLU A 189 14.06 -9.47 25.44
N GLU A 190 14.95 -9.14 24.49
CA GLU A 190 15.88 -10.04 23.79
C GLU A 190 15.24 -11.06 22.82
N VAL A 191 13.98 -11.46 23.01
CA VAL A 191 13.33 -12.49 22.20
C VAL A 191 12.28 -11.96 21.21
N GLY A 192 12.10 -12.70 20.13
CA GLY A 192 11.09 -12.44 19.10
C GLY A 192 9.74 -13.09 19.42
N LEU A 193 8.67 -12.56 18.81
CA LEU A 193 7.32 -13.14 18.89
C LEU A 193 7.06 -14.09 17.72
N GLY A 194 6.65 -15.31 18.02
CA GLY A 194 6.16 -16.29 17.07
C GLY A 194 4.67 -16.56 17.26
N VAL A 195 3.87 -16.44 16.20
CA VAL A 195 2.42 -16.71 16.25
C VAL A 195 2.06 -17.66 15.12
N GLY A 196 1.59 -18.87 15.43
CA GLY A 196 1.21 -19.87 14.43
C GLY A 196 2.42 -20.37 13.65
N LEU A 197 3.33 -21.09 14.33
CA LEU A 197 4.57 -21.57 13.73
C LEU A 197 4.51 -23.05 13.37
N GLY A 198 4.81 -23.35 12.11
CA GLY A 198 4.88 -24.71 11.59
C GLY A 198 3.53 -25.26 11.15
N ASN A 199 3.59 -26.33 10.37
CA ASN A 199 2.45 -26.96 9.72
C ASN A 199 1.29 -27.25 10.68
N LYS A 200 0.08 -26.79 10.32
CA LYS A 200 -1.18 -26.96 11.09
C LYS A 200 -1.23 -26.27 12.46
N SER A 201 -0.20 -25.53 12.86
CA SER A 201 -0.25 -24.74 14.09
C SER A 201 -1.14 -23.52 13.87
N GLU A 202 -1.88 -23.12 14.91
CA GLU A 202 -2.69 -21.91 14.90
C GLU A 202 -2.34 -21.05 16.11
N GLY A 203 -2.00 -19.78 15.87
CA GLY A 203 -1.71 -18.82 16.92
C GLY A 203 -2.62 -17.61 16.82
N ILE A 204 -3.23 -17.22 17.93
CA ILE A 204 -4.01 -15.99 18.04
C ILE A 204 -3.45 -15.14 19.16
N VAL A 205 -3.16 -13.87 18.88
CA VAL A 205 -2.78 -12.87 19.88
C VAL A 205 -3.74 -11.69 19.83
N ASP A 206 -4.46 -11.44 20.92
CA ASP A 206 -5.32 -10.28 21.07
C ASP A 206 -4.71 -9.32 22.08
N VAL A 207 -4.42 -8.08 21.66
CA VAL A 207 -3.96 -7.01 22.54
C VAL A 207 -5.07 -5.97 22.67
N LEU A 208 -5.59 -5.80 23.87
CA LEU A 208 -6.77 -4.99 24.17
C LEU A 208 -6.38 -3.78 25.00
N GLY A 209 -6.75 -2.59 24.56
CA GLY A 209 -6.46 -1.31 25.20
C GLY A 209 -7.66 -0.37 25.19
N SER A 210 -7.52 0.77 25.85
CA SER A 210 -8.59 1.78 25.95
C SER A 210 -8.65 2.76 24.77
N GLY A 211 -7.86 2.53 23.73
CA GLY A 211 -7.62 3.46 22.62
C GLY A 211 -6.41 4.37 22.89
N LYS A 212 -5.54 4.54 21.87
CA LYS A 212 -4.37 5.42 21.93
C LYS A 212 -4.65 6.73 21.20
N THR A 213 -4.13 7.84 21.70
CA THR A 213 -4.22 9.14 20.99
C THR A 213 -3.33 9.16 19.74
N LEU A 214 -3.49 10.19 18.91
CA LEU A 214 -2.65 10.41 17.73
C LEU A 214 -1.16 10.48 18.09
N ASP A 215 -0.84 11.17 19.21
CA ASP A 215 0.53 11.36 19.63
C ASP A 215 1.17 10.11 20.26
N GLN A 216 0.37 9.11 20.64
CA GLN A 216 0.84 7.92 21.36
C GLN A 216 1.30 6.82 20.38
N MET A 217 2.25 7.11 19.51
CA MET A 217 2.68 6.18 18.45
C MET A 217 3.81 5.24 18.86
N THR A 218 4.66 5.62 19.83
CA THR A 218 5.91 4.90 20.10
C THR A 218 5.88 4.06 21.35
N ASN A 219 6.92 3.23 21.51
CA ASN A 219 7.09 2.27 22.59
C ASN A 219 6.97 2.84 24.02
N GLY A 220 7.23 4.13 24.22
CA GLY A 220 7.06 4.81 25.51
C GLY A 220 5.60 5.08 25.91
N SER A 221 4.67 4.94 24.96
CA SER A 221 3.26 5.34 25.11
C SER A 221 2.46 4.38 26.00
N PRO A 222 1.38 4.85 26.64
CA PRO A 222 0.46 3.99 27.39
C PRO A 222 -0.13 2.84 26.56
N ASN A 223 -0.52 1.76 27.24
CA ASN A 223 -1.23 0.62 26.65
C ASN A 223 -0.43 -0.01 25.49
N MET A 224 0.87 -0.20 25.70
CA MET A 224 1.80 -0.75 24.72
C MET A 224 2.30 -2.12 25.17
N VAL A 225 2.24 -3.10 24.28
CA VAL A 225 3.01 -4.34 24.37
C VAL A 225 4.22 -4.16 23.47
N GLY A 226 5.42 -4.41 23.95
CA GLY A 226 6.63 -4.25 23.15
C GLY A 226 7.58 -5.43 23.31
N PHE A 227 8.10 -5.87 22.19
CA PHE A 227 9.22 -6.80 22.07
C PHE A 227 10.46 -5.96 21.78
N PHE A 228 11.34 -5.84 22.76
CA PHE A 228 12.45 -4.88 22.80
C PHE A 228 13.78 -5.56 22.65
N HIS A 229 14.70 -4.89 21.96
CA HIS A 229 16.05 -5.39 21.74
C HIS A 229 16.05 -6.85 21.25
N THR A 230 15.09 -7.18 20.39
CA THR A 230 14.94 -8.54 19.87
C THR A 230 16.23 -8.94 19.15
N GLN A 231 16.75 -10.11 19.44
CA GLN A 231 17.86 -10.74 18.70
C GLN A 231 17.35 -11.84 17.76
N GLN A 232 16.04 -12.10 17.81
CA GLN A 232 15.32 -13.12 17.07
C GLN A 232 14.26 -12.49 16.18
N ASN A 233 13.90 -13.19 15.10
CA ASN A 233 12.82 -12.75 14.24
C ASN A 233 11.49 -12.73 14.98
N SER A 234 10.63 -11.80 14.62
CA SER A 234 9.21 -11.85 14.96
C SER A 234 8.42 -12.29 13.74
N VAL A 235 7.68 -13.39 13.86
CA VAL A 235 7.02 -14.08 12.75
C VAL A 235 5.57 -14.39 13.09
N ILE A 236 4.65 -13.90 12.26
CA ILE A 236 3.22 -14.17 12.37
C ILE A 236 2.84 -15.04 11.16
N GLY A 237 2.57 -16.32 11.39
CA GLY A 237 2.34 -17.33 10.37
C GLY A 237 3.64 -17.78 9.71
N HIS A 238 4.10 -18.99 10.03
CA HIS A 238 5.37 -19.55 9.54
C HIS A 238 5.25 -20.99 9.04
N ASP A 239 5.84 -21.31 7.88
CA ASP A 239 6.01 -22.68 7.33
C ASP A 239 4.79 -23.62 7.52
N GLY A 240 3.62 -23.18 7.02
CA GLY A 240 2.36 -23.92 7.07
C GLY A 240 1.48 -23.64 8.29
N GLY A 241 1.91 -22.76 9.20
CA GLY A 241 1.13 -22.29 10.35
C GLY A 241 0.28 -21.05 10.02
N GLU A 242 -0.80 -20.89 10.79
CA GLU A 242 -1.72 -19.75 10.70
C GLU A 242 -1.56 -18.86 11.94
N GLY A 243 -1.09 -17.63 11.75
CA GLY A 243 -0.89 -16.64 12.80
C GLY A 243 -1.80 -15.44 12.64
N LYS A 244 -2.43 -15.02 13.74
CA LYS A 244 -3.30 -13.84 13.77
C LYS A 244 -3.00 -12.95 14.97
N VAL A 245 -2.84 -11.65 14.73
CA VAL A 245 -2.69 -10.64 15.76
C VAL A 245 -3.77 -9.56 15.61
N ASN A 246 -4.49 -9.25 16.67
CA ASN A 246 -5.46 -8.16 16.71
C ASN A 246 -5.03 -7.11 17.74
N LEU A 247 -4.92 -5.85 17.30
CA LEU A 247 -4.58 -4.71 18.15
C LEU A 247 -5.82 -3.83 18.34
N ASP A 248 -6.59 -4.09 19.39
CA ASP A 248 -7.86 -3.39 19.67
C ASP A 248 -7.62 -2.27 20.68
N GLY A 249 -7.41 -1.05 20.20
CA GLY A 249 -7.18 0.13 21.03
C GLY A 249 -5.88 0.08 21.85
N ALA A 250 -4.97 -0.84 21.53
CA ALA A 250 -3.66 -1.00 22.15
C ALA A 250 -2.52 -0.82 21.14
N GLY A 251 -1.30 -0.74 21.64
CA GLY A 251 -0.08 -0.70 20.84
C GLY A 251 0.66 -2.03 20.87
N LEU A 252 1.28 -2.40 19.75
CA LEU A 252 2.26 -3.47 19.67
C LEU A 252 3.53 -2.95 18.97
N GLY A 253 4.66 -3.04 19.66
CA GLY A 253 5.97 -2.59 19.20
C GLY A 253 6.96 -3.73 19.02
N PHE A 254 7.79 -3.65 17.98
CA PHE A 254 8.93 -4.53 17.74
C PHE A 254 10.19 -3.69 17.52
N THR A 255 11.19 -3.85 18.38
CA THR A 255 12.45 -3.13 18.31
C THR A 255 13.60 -4.13 18.16
N PRO A 256 14.37 -4.08 17.06
CA PRO A 256 15.53 -4.95 16.88
C PRO A 256 16.70 -4.52 17.78
N ASN A 257 17.48 -5.48 18.25
CA ASN A 257 18.82 -5.24 18.78
C ASN A 257 19.84 -5.36 17.66
N VAL A 258 20.50 -4.25 17.39
CA VAL A 258 21.44 -4.09 16.28
C VAL A 258 22.90 -4.09 16.72
N TYR A 259 23.16 -4.09 18.03
CA TYR A 259 24.52 -3.95 18.56
C TYR A 259 25.27 -5.28 18.63
N ASN A 260 24.55 -6.40 18.76
CA ASN A 260 25.12 -7.73 18.94
C ASN A 260 24.28 -8.79 18.20
N GLY A 261 24.78 -9.31 17.07
CA GLY A 261 24.16 -10.43 16.35
C GLY A 261 23.65 -10.06 14.95
N PRO A 262 23.06 -11.03 14.21
CA PRO A 262 22.36 -10.75 12.96
C PRO A 262 21.09 -9.92 13.21
N LEU A 263 20.70 -9.10 12.24
CA LEU A 263 19.52 -8.25 12.38
C LEU A 263 18.23 -9.09 12.32
N PRO A 264 17.35 -8.99 13.32
CA PRO A 264 16.09 -9.73 13.31
C PRO A 264 15.12 -9.13 12.29
N LEU A 265 14.35 -10.01 11.67
CA LEU A 265 13.32 -9.68 10.70
C LEU A 265 11.95 -9.63 11.36
N PHE A 266 11.09 -8.77 10.84
CA PHE A 266 9.66 -8.79 11.13
C PHE A 266 8.90 -9.34 9.93
N MET A 267 8.18 -10.45 10.11
CA MET A 267 7.56 -11.17 9.01
C MET A 267 6.10 -11.50 9.31
N VAL A 268 5.22 -11.19 8.36
CA VAL A 268 3.81 -11.58 8.38
C VAL A 268 3.55 -12.48 7.18
N GLY A 269 3.26 -13.75 7.41
CA GLY A 269 3.08 -14.77 6.38
C GLY A 269 4.39 -15.12 5.70
N ASP A 270 5.19 -15.97 6.35
CA ASP A 270 6.51 -16.37 5.86
C ASP A 270 6.62 -17.89 5.70
N GLY A 271 7.15 -18.36 4.58
CA GLY A 271 7.29 -19.79 4.31
C GLY A 271 6.07 -20.45 3.66
N GLY A 272 6.26 -21.64 3.08
CA GLY A 272 5.26 -22.26 2.21
C GLY A 272 3.96 -22.60 2.94
N SER A 273 2.82 -22.25 2.34
CA SER A 273 1.46 -22.48 2.89
C SER A 273 1.16 -21.80 4.23
N SER A 274 2.04 -20.91 4.73
CA SER A 274 1.77 -20.15 5.93
C SER A 274 0.79 -19.01 5.68
N LYS A 275 0.08 -18.61 6.72
CA LYS A 275 -0.85 -17.48 6.70
C LYS A 275 -0.61 -16.59 7.90
N GLY A 276 -0.25 -15.34 7.66
CA GLY A 276 -0.06 -14.33 8.70
C GLY A 276 -1.06 -13.19 8.54
N SER A 277 -1.67 -12.76 9.64
CA SER A 277 -2.54 -11.57 9.63
C SER A 277 -2.35 -10.68 10.85
N ILE A 278 -2.35 -9.36 10.63
CA ILE A 278 -2.39 -8.36 11.70
C ILE A 278 -3.51 -7.34 11.40
N ASN A 279 -4.39 -7.12 12.37
CA ASN A 279 -5.46 -6.11 12.29
C ASN A 279 -5.25 -5.02 13.33
N VAL A 280 -5.20 -3.76 12.89
CA VAL A 280 -5.08 -2.58 13.76
C VAL A 280 -6.44 -1.91 13.89
N LEU A 281 -7.04 -1.97 15.08
CA LEU A 281 -8.45 -1.66 15.35
C LEU A 281 -8.61 -0.60 16.45
N ASN A 282 -9.72 0.14 16.43
CA ASN A 282 -10.19 0.99 17.53
C ASN A 282 -9.15 1.91 18.20
N ASN A 283 -8.33 2.58 17.38
CA ASN A 283 -7.17 3.40 17.76
C ASN A 283 -5.89 2.63 18.11
N GLY A 284 -5.75 1.42 17.59
CA GLY A 284 -4.56 0.60 17.76
C GLY A 284 -3.34 1.20 17.06
N LYS A 285 -2.15 0.77 17.48
CA LYS A 285 -0.86 1.19 16.89
C LYS A 285 0.04 -0.03 16.70
N LEU A 286 0.43 -0.31 15.46
CA LEU A 286 1.53 -1.23 15.16
C LEU A 286 2.80 -0.41 14.94
N SER A 287 3.89 -0.79 15.58
CA SER A 287 5.19 -0.16 15.40
C SER A 287 6.25 -1.23 15.20
N VAL A 288 6.98 -1.15 14.10
CA VAL A 288 8.05 -2.08 13.73
C VAL A 288 9.30 -1.27 13.46
N GLY A 289 10.38 -1.59 14.14
CA GLY A 289 11.67 -0.92 14.01
C GLY A 289 11.75 0.45 14.71
N ASP A 290 10.80 0.83 15.58
CA ASP A 290 10.94 2.05 16.38
C ASP A 290 12.03 1.85 17.45
N SER A 291 12.82 2.88 17.74
CA SER A 291 13.85 2.91 18.80
C SER A 291 15.21 2.29 18.47
N TYR A 292 15.69 2.49 17.24
CA TYR A 292 17.12 2.31 16.96
C TYR A 292 17.92 3.46 17.57
N SER A 293 18.83 3.16 18.51
CA SER A 293 19.72 4.12 19.17
C SER A 293 21.07 4.32 18.46
N GLY A 294 21.30 3.66 17.31
CA GLY A 294 22.51 3.81 16.49
C GLY A 294 22.29 4.78 15.30
N ASP A 295 23.21 4.78 14.31
CA ASP A 295 22.99 5.43 13.01
C ASP A 295 22.59 4.41 11.91
N THR A 296 21.43 4.58 11.26
CA THR A 296 20.89 3.52 10.35
C THR A 296 21.70 3.40 9.07
N THR A 297 22.59 4.37 8.85
CA THR A 297 23.66 4.34 7.85
C THR A 297 24.50 3.07 7.95
N ASP A 298 24.72 2.54 9.16
CA ASP A 298 25.52 1.33 9.40
C ASP A 298 24.88 0.04 8.84
N ILE A 299 23.56 0.05 8.61
CA ILE A 299 22.77 -1.12 8.15
C ILE A 299 21.99 -0.85 6.87
N ALA A 300 22.27 0.27 6.20
CA ALA A 300 21.48 0.74 5.06
C ALA A 300 21.46 -0.25 3.89
N ASP A 301 22.53 -1.03 3.71
CA ASP A 301 22.66 -2.09 2.70
C ASP A 301 21.83 -3.36 3.00
N GLN A 302 21.31 -3.49 4.22
CA GLN A 302 20.52 -4.64 4.68
C GLN A 302 19.02 -4.37 4.69
N LEU A 303 18.59 -3.11 4.55
CA LEU A 303 17.18 -2.74 4.47
C LEU A 303 16.57 -3.18 3.13
N PRO A 304 15.28 -3.55 3.08
CA PRO A 304 14.30 -3.58 4.18
C PRO A 304 14.37 -4.81 5.11
N LEU A 305 13.89 -4.66 6.34
CA LEU A 305 13.83 -5.74 7.36
C LEU A 305 12.41 -6.18 7.74
N SER A 306 11.38 -5.55 7.18
CA SER A 306 9.98 -5.95 7.39
C SER A 306 9.41 -6.57 6.11
N PHE A 307 8.70 -7.69 6.26
CA PHE A 307 8.11 -8.43 5.14
C PHE A 307 6.64 -8.77 5.41
N ILE A 308 5.80 -8.58 4.40
CA ILE A 308 4.43 -9.08 4.36
C ILE A 308 4.33 -10.00 3.15
N GLY A 309 4.11 -11.29 3.36
CA GLY A 309 4.09 -12.31 2.32
C GLY A 309 5.48 -12.63 1.80
N ASN A 310 6.19 -13.54 2.45
CA ASN A 310 7.56 -13.92 2.12
C ASN A 310 7.69 -15.44 1.90
N ARG A 311 8.64 -15.89 1.06
CA ARG A 311 8.97 -17.31 0.85
C ARG A 311 7.75 -18.21 0.60
N SER A 312 6.88 -17.80 -0.32
CA SER A 312 5.60 -18.47 -0.64
C SER A 312 4.52 -18.44 0.47
N GLY A 313 4.71 -17.62 1.50
CA GLY A 313 3.72 -17.35 2.54
C GLY A 313 2.71 -16.28 2.13
N GLU A 314 1.53 -16.32 2.76
CA GLU A 314 0.46 -15.35 2.58
C GLU A 314 0.39 -14.41 3.79
N GLY A 315 0.69 -13.14 3.59
CA GLY A 315 0.74 -12.12 4.64
C GLY A 315 -0.27 -11.00 4.42
N THR A 316 -0.96 -10.59 5.47
CA THR A 316 -1.83 -9.41 5.44
C THR A 316 -1.65 -8.53 6.67
N VAL A 317 -1.46 -7.23 6.46
CA VAL A 317 -1.58 -6.21 7.50
C VAL A 317 -2.70 -5.25 7.12
N THR A 318 -3.68 -5.09 7.99
CA THR A 318 -4.81 -4.17 7.77
C THR A 318 -4.85 -3.11 8.87
N VAL A 319 -4.68 -1.85 8.46
CA VAL A 319 -5.03 -0.69 9.28
C VAL A 319 -6.50 -0.39 9.04
N GLU A 320 -7.34 -0.84 9.98
CA GLU A 320 -8.79 -0.84 9.81
C GLU A 320 -9.38 0.56 9.84
N SER A 321 -10.62 0.68 9.37
CA SER A 321 -11.33 1.97 9.40
C SER A 321 -11.49 2.44 10.86
N SER A 322 -11.24 3.72 11.12
CA SER A 322 -11.43 4.29 12.46
C SER A 322 -12.62 5.24 12.52
N ALA A 323 -13.42 5.13 13.58
CA ALA A 323 -14.57 6.01 13.87
C ALA A 323 -14.21 7.25 14.71
N SER A 324 -12.98 7.31 15.26
CA SER A 324 -12.55 8.30 16.27
C SER A 324 -11.97 9.62 15.72
N GLY A 325 -11.91 9.79 14.39
CA GLY A 325 -11.27 10.93 13.73
C GLY A 325 -10.01 10.53 12.94
N GLU A 326 -9.30 11.52 12.38
CA GLU A 326 -8.14 11.32 11.49
C GLU A 326 -7.03 10.48 12.14
N PHE A 327 -6.56 9.46 11.40
CA PHE A 327 -5.43 8.59 11.75
C PHE A 327 -5.55 7.85 13.10
N GLY A 328 -6.76 7.44 13.46
CA GLY A 328 -7.02 6.67 14.67
C GLY A 328 -6.19 5.38 14.71
N ASN A 329 -6.27 4.54 13.67
CA ASN A 329 -5.46 3.34 13.56
C ASN A 329 -4.18 3.62 12.78
N GLN A 330 -3.03 3.12 13.24
CA GLN A 330 -1.76 3.33 12.55
C GLN A 330 -0.83 2.11 12.53
N ALA A 331 -0.06 1.98 11.45
CA ALA A 331 1.05 1.03 11.34
C ALA A 331 2.34 1.72 10.86
N SER A 332 3.42 1.59 11.60
CA SER A 332 4.71 2.17 11.27
C SER A 332 5.75 1.07 11.03
N PHE A 333 6.39 1.10 9.86
CA PHE A 333 7.51 0.24 9.49
C PHE A 333 8.74 1.12 9.28
N ASN A 334 9.60 1.19 10.28
CA ASN A 334 10.68 2.17 10.32
C ASN A 334 12.03 1.59 9.86
N LEU A 335 12.08 0.37 9.33
CA LEU A 335 13.29 -0.22 8.77
C LEU A 335 13.00 -0.82 7.39
N GLY A 336 12.23 -0.06 6.61
CA GLY A 336 11.70 -0.45 5.31
C GLY A 336 10.61 -1.53 5.38
N LEU A 337 9.93 -1.73 4.26
CA LEU A 337 8.91 -2.76 4.07
C LEU A 337 8.97 -3.37 2.67
N VAL A 338 8.94 -4.69 2.61
CA VAL A 338 8.64 -5.46 1.39
C VAL A 338 7.25 -6.07 1.50
N VAL A 339 6.42 -5.86 0.47
CA VAL A 339 5.10 -6.47 0.33
C VAL A 339 5.16 -7.42 -0.86
N GLY A 340 5.23 -8.72 -0.58
CA GLY A 340 5.45 -9.77 -1.57
C GLY A 340 6.93 -9.97 -1.91
N SER A 341 7.52 -11.09 -1.44
CA SER A 341 8.88 -11.53 -1.78
C SER A 341 9.03 -13.06 -1.75
N ALA A 342 10.03 -13.57 -2.47
CA ALA A 342 10.35 -14.98 -2.67
C ALA A 342 9.11 -15.84 -2.97
N SER A 343 8.34 -15.46 -4.01
CA SER A 343 7.05 -16.06 -4.37
C SER A 343 5.92 -15.91 -3.34
N GLY A 344 6.11 -15.12 -2.29
CA GLY A 344 5.10 -14.80 -1.29
C GLY A 344 4.01 -13.86 -1.81
N ASN A 345 2.84 -13.91 -1.16
CA ASN A 345 1.70 -13.04 -1.43
C ASN A 345 1.49 -12.08 -0.26
N GLY A 346 1.78 -10.80 -0.46
CA GLY A 346 1.71 -9.77 0.56
C GLY A 346 0.59 -8.78 0.32
N THR A 347 -0.14 -8.41 1.36
CA THR A 347 -1.13 -7.34 1.31
C THR A 347 -0.99 -6.35 2.48
N LEU A 348 -0.85 -5.07 2.17
CA LEU A 348 -1.02 -3.97 3.12
C LEU A 348 -2.27 -3.17 2.76
N ASN A 349 -3.26 -3.15 3.64
CA ASN A 349 -4.46 -2.34 3.51
C ASN A 349 -4.45 -1.19 4.52
N VAL A 350 -4.71 0.02 4.05
CA VAL A 350 -4.91 1.21 4.89
C VAL A 350 -6.28 1.78 4.58
N LEU A 351 -7.21 1.65 5.52
CA LEU A 351 -8.61 2.01 5.32
C LEU A 351 -8.92 3.42 5.89
N ALA A 352 -10.18 3.84 5.79
CA ALA A 352 -10.62 5.19 6.12
C ALA A 352 -10.17 5.65 7.52
N ASN A 353 -9.62 6.86 7.61
CA ASN A 353 -9.00 7.42 8.81
C ASN A 353 -7.84 6.58 9.38
N GLY A 354 -7.24 5.69 8.60
CA GLY A 354 -6.04 4.93 8.94
C GLY A 354 -4.77 5.59 8.41
N LYS A 355 -3.63 5.30 9.02
CA LYS A 355 -2.31 5.76 8.55
C LYS A 355 -1.29 4.64 8.53
N ALA A 356 -0.54 4.52 7.44
CA ALA A 356 0.69 3.74 7.42
C ALA A 356 1.89 4.63 7.12
N THR A 357 3.01 4.38 7.81
CA THR A 357 4.26 5.10 7.56
C THR A 357 5.40 4.11 7.36
N ILE A 358 6.15 4.29 6.30
CA ILE A 358 7.28 3.44 5.93
C ILE A 358 8.50 4.34 5.78
N SER A 359 9.58 3.99 6.49
CA SER A 359 10.85 4.71 6.41
C SER A 359 12.04 3.78 6.64
N ASN A 360 13.25 4.27 6.35
CA ASN A 360 14.51 3.56 6.62
C ASN A 360 15.13 3.92 7.97
N GLY A 361 14.29 4.39 8.89
CA GLY A 361 14.66 4.61 10.28
C GLY A 361 15.34 5.94 10.53
N PRO A 362 15.67 6.23 11.78
CA PRO A 362 16.22 7.52 12.17
C PRO A 362 17.74 7.60 11.97
N THR A 363 18.25 8.77 11.60
CA THR A 363 19.68 9.10 11.71
C THR A 363 19.97 9.75 13.06
N SER A 364 21.11 9.43 13.68
CA SER A 364 21.48 9.92 15.03
C SER A 364 22.23 11.26 15.02
N THR A 365 22.68 11.72 13.86
CA THR A 365 23.44 12.96 13.71
C THR A 365 22.52 14.09 13.25
N SER A 366 22.51 15.21 13.98
CA SER A 366 21.85 16.46 13.56
C SER A 366 22.38 17.02 12.23
N ASN A 367 23.45 16.41 11.71
CA ASN A 367 23.91 16.51 10.33
C ASN A 367 24.04 15.08 9.81
N GLY A 368 23.00 14.56 9.15
CA GLY A 368 23.24 13.56 8.11
C GLY A 368 24.25 14.19 7.18
N THR A 369 25.50 13.77 7.19
CA THR A 369 26.43 14.22 6.14
C THR A 369 26.27 13.19 5.04
N CYS A 370 25.64 13.56 3.93
CA CYS A 370 25.97 12.96 2.63
C CYS A 370 27.48 13.19 2.42
N SER A 371 28.31 12.32 2.99
CA SER A 371 29.76 12.42 2.83
C SER A 371 30.08 11.91 1.44
N ALA A 372 30.25 12.81 0.47
CA ALA A 372 30.79 12.51 -0.85
C ALA A 372 32.13 11.74 -0.81
N THR A 373 32.77 11.72 0.36
CA THR A 373 34.03 11.02 0.62
C THR A 373 33.87 9.64 1.23
N ASP A 374 32.66 9.18 1.58
CA ASP A 374 32.43 7.81 2.04
C ASP A 374 31.77 6.95 0.94
N PRO A 375 32.56 6.22 0.13
CA PRO A 375 32.03 5.27 -0.84
C PRO A 375 31.26 4.09 -0.20
N ASN A 376 31.17 4.03 1.14
CA ASN A 376 30.43 3.02 1.89
C ASN A 376 29.11 3.53 2.48
N LEU A 377 28.69 4.78 2.22
CA LEU A 377 27.31 5.21 2.49
C LEU A 377 26.47 4.87 1.25
N PRO A 378 25.78 3.71 1.20
CA PRO A 378 24.93 3.40 0.05
C PRO A 378 23.83 4.45 -0.06
N LEU A 379 23.44 4.76 -1.31
CA LEU A 379 22.13 5.37 -1.57
C LEU A 379 21.10 4.61 -0.74
N ALA A 380 20.30 5.32 0.06
CA ALA A 380 19.36 4.67 0.97
C ALA A 380 18.54 3.62 0.21
N SER A 381 18.49 2.40 0.73
CA SER A 381 17.71 1.30 0.14
C SER A 381 16.26 1.72 -0.08
N VAL A 382 15.57 1.13 -1.05
CA VAL A 382 14.18 1.53 -1.34
C VAL A 382 13.28 1.24 -0.12
N PRO A 383 12.65 2.25 0.52
CA PRO A 383 11.88 2.04 1.75
C PRO A 383 10.66 1.14 1.56
N LEU A 384 9.97 1.26 0.42
CA LEU A 384 8.83 0.39 0.09
C LEU A 384 9.08 -0.35 -1.23
N GLN A 385 9.10 -1.67 -1.16
CA GLN A 385 9.14 -2.56 -2.32
C GLN A 385 7.85 -3.36 -2.40
N ILE A 386 7.20 -3.37 -3.57
CA ILE A 386 5.97 -4.12 -3.84
C ILE A 386 6.29 -5.14 -4.93
N SER A 387 6.16 -6.43 -4.63
CA SER A 387 6.70 -7.53 -5.44
C SER A 387 8.19 -7.36 -5.71
N ALA A 388 9.03 -7.68 -4.71
CA ALA A 388 10.49 -7.52 -4.81
C ALA A 388 11.15 -8.49 -5.82
N ASP A 389 10.43 -9.50 -6.29
CA ASP A 389 10.87 -10.39 -7.37
C ASP A 389 9.71 -10.75 -8.31
N ASN A 390 10.06 -11.34 -9.47
CA ASN A 390 9.12 -11.65 -10.54
C ASN A 390 8.13 -12.77 -10.24
N THR A 391 8.24 -13.45 -9.10
CA THR A 391 7.36 -14.55 -8.69
C THR A 391 6.43 -14.18 -7.54
N ALA A 392 6.73 -13.09 -6.83
CA ALA A 392 5.93 -12.59 -5.72
C ALA A 392 4.73 -11.75 -6.19
N SER A 393 3.69 -11.70 -5.36
CA SER A 393 2.57 -10.79 -5.53
C SER A 393 2.47 -9.86 -4.34
N GLY A 394 2.50 -8.56 -4.61
CA GLY A 394 2.44 -7.52 -3.60
C GLY A 394 1.28 -6.58 -3.88
N LEU A 395 0.49 -6.30 -2.85
CA LEU A 395 -0.64 -5.38 -2.94
C LEU A 395 -0.58 -4.36 -1.81
N VAL A 396 -0.47 -3.08 -2.17
CA VAL A 396 -0.61 -1.98 -1.22
C VAL A 396 -1.82 -1.17 -1.62
N ARG A 397 -2.85 -1.16 -0.76
CA ARG A 397 -4.10 -0.43 -0.99
C ARG A 397 -4.31 0.62 0.09
N VAL A 398 -4.56 1.85 -0.34
CA VAL A 398 -4.96 2.96 0.53
C VAL A 398 -6.34 3.42 0.08
N SER A 399 -7.34 3.27 0.95
CA SER A 399 -8.75 3.46 0.59
C SER A 399 -9.52 4.18 1.67
N GLY A 400 -10.23 5.23 1.27
CA GLY A 400 -11.20 5.93 2.11
C GLY A 400 -10.73 7.31 2.58
N THR A 401 -11.68 8.11 3.02
CA THR A 401 -11.44 9.47 3.49
C THR A 401 -10.38 9.48 4.60
N ASN A 402 -9.40 10.37 4.48
CA ASN A 402 -8.27 10.51 5.41
C ASN A 402 -7.39 9.26 5.56
N ALA A 403 -7.55 8.23 4.72
CA ALA A 403 -6.58 7.14 4.68
C ALA A 403 -5.27 7.67 4.09
N GLN A 404 -4.15 7.39 4.76
CA GLN A 404 -2.85 7.92 4.35
C GLN A 404 -1.74 6.87 4.37
N LEU A 405 -0.96 6.82 3.30
CA LEU A 405 0.33 6.14 3.27
C LEU A 405 1.43 7.19 3.12
N ILE A 406 2.45 7.09 3.96
CA ILE A 406 3.65 7.94 3.88
C ILE A 406 4.86 7.05 3.67
N VAL A 407 5.62 7.33 2.62
CA VAL A 407 6.88 6.67 2.31
C VAL A 407 7.99 7.71 2.34
N ALA A 408 8.94 7.52 3.24
CA ALA A 408 10.09 8.40 3.44
C ALA A 408 11.38 7.61 3.42
N GLY A 409 12.52 8.29 3.18
CA GLY A 409 13.84 7.67 3.26
C GLY A 409 14.28 7.55 4.72
N LEU A 410 15.52 7.96 4.97
CA LEU A 410 16.01 8.20 6.32
C LEU A 410 15.20 9.34 6.97
N THR A 411 14.82 9.13 8.23
CA THR A 411 14.08 10.11 9.03
C THR A 411 15.02 10.82 9.98
N ASN A 412 14.81 12.11 10.20
CA ASN A 412 15.61 12.86 11.17
C ASN A 412 14.84 12.97 12.49
N ASN A 413 15.47 12.52 13.58
CA ASN A 413 14.98 12.74 14.94
C ASN A 413 15.56 14.07 15.42
N ALA A 414 14.81 15.16 15.33
CA ALA A 414 15.28 16.46 15.82
C ALA A 414 14.32 17.05 16.86
N ASP A 415 14.91 17.61 17.93
CA ASP A 415 14.22 18.52 18.84
C ASP A 415 13.82 19.81 18.08
N ASP A 416 12.64 20.34 18.40
CA ASP A 416 11.75 21.29 17.67
C ASP A 416 12.33 22.65 17.17
N THR A 417 13.65 22.88 17.22
CA THR A 417 14.27 24.21 17.03
C THR A 417 15.05 24.48 15.73
N VAL A 418 15.30 23.49 14.87
CA VAL A 418 16.06 23.69 13.61
C VAL A 418 15.26 23.13 12.42
N PRO A 419 15.15 23.85 11.28
CA PRO A 419 14.63 23.26 10.06
C PRO A 419 15.36 21.97 9.70
N THR A 420 14.62 20.95 9.29
CA THR A 420 15.24 19.68 8.89
C THR A 420 15.82 19.81 7.49
N VAL A 421 17.12 19.52 7.36
CA VAL A 421 17.81 19.52 6.07
C VAL A 421 17.41 18.28 5.28
N ILE A 422 16.87 18.48 4.07
CA ILE A 422 16.51 17.43 3.11
C ILE A 422 17.73 17.08 2.27
N GLN A 423 18.06 15.80 2.28
CA GLN A 423 19.10 15.18 1.47
C GLN A 423 18.53 14.02 0.67
N GLU A 424 19.26 13.59 -0.35
CA GLU A 424 18.82 12.50 -1.24
C GLU A 424 18.41 11.23 -0.47
N ASN A 425 19.20 10.83 0.54
CA ASN A 425 18.93 9.66 1.38
C ASN A 425 17.70 9.81 2.32
N THR A 426 17.20 11.02 2.56
CA THR A 426 16.00 11.29 3.36
C THR A 426 14.71 11.19 2.54
N ILE A 427 14.83 11.24 1.22
CA ILE A 427 13.71 11.17 0.29
C ILE A 427 13.28 9.71 0.12
N GLY A 428 11.99 9.47 0.28
CA GLY A 428 11.39 8.16 0.12
C GLY A 428 11.28 7.75 -1.34
N GLN A 429 11.17 6.45 -1.56
CA GLN A 429 10.96 5.88 -2.89
C GLN A 429 10.05 4.66 -2.77
N ILE A 430 9.23 4.44 -3.81
CA ILE A 430 8.46 3.21 -3.99
C ILE A 430 8.97 2.48 -5.23
N SER A 431 9.28 1.19 -5.09
CA SER A 431 9.55 0.28 -6.21
C SER A 431 8.42 -0.74 -6.36
N ILE A 432 7.97 -0.96 -7.59
CA ILE A 432 6.89 -1.90 -7.93
C ILE A 432 7.40 -2.84 -9.02
N GLY A 433 7.48 -4.14 -8.71
CA GLY A 433 7.86 -5.19 -9.63
C GLY A 433 6.68 -5.85 -10.33
N THR A 434 6.98 -6.91 -11.09
CA THR A 434 5.97 -7.76 -11.73
C THR A 434 5.04 -8.38 -10.70
N GLY A 435 3.72 -8.27 -10.89
CA GLY A 435 2.72 -8.77 -9.93
C GLY A 435 2.44 -7.83 -8.75
N GLY A 436 3.12 -6.69 -8.71
CA GLY A 436 2.94 -5.65 -7.70
C GLY A 436 1.87 -4.63 -8.08
N SER A 437 1.07 -4.19 -7.11
CA SER A 437 0.04 -3.16 -7.29
C SER A 437 0.03 -2.15 -6.16
N LEU A 438 0.09 -0.87 -6.50
CA LEU A 438 -0.12 0.26 -5.60
C LEU A 438 -1.45 0.94 -5.96
N ILE A 439 -2.35 1.05 -4.99
CA ILE A 439 -3.74 1.46 -5.24
C ILE A 439 -4.13 2.60 -4.30
N THR A 440 -4.69 3.66 -4.88
CA THR A 440 -5.24 4.80 -4.15
C THR A 440 -6.68 5.07 -4.57
N GLU A 441 -7.61 4.98 -3.63
CA GLU A 441 -9.04 5.13 -3.89
C GLU A 441 -9.82 5.80 -2.76
N ASN A 442 -11.04 6.22 -3.06
CA ASN A 442 -12.00 6.82 -2.14
C ASN A 442 -11.45 8.02 -1.37
N ASN A 443 -10.70 8.90 -2.07
CA ASN A 443 -10.06 10.11 -1.52
C ASN A 443 -8.94 9.82 -0.51
N ALA A 444 -8.31 8.64 -0.58
CA ALA A 444 -7.07 8.36 0.12
C ALA A 444 -5.89 9.18 -0.44
N VAL A 445 -4.83 9.34 0.35
CA VAL A 445 -3.62 10.08 -0.04
C VAL A 445 -2.37 9.23 0.15
N ILE A 446 -1.55 9.11 -0.89
CA ILE A 446 -0.20 8.52 -0.82
C ILE A 446 0.83 9.65 -0.92
N LYS A 447 1.78 9.70 0.01
CA LYS A 447 2.85 10.69 0.04
C LYS A 447 4.20 10.01 -0.08
N VAL A 448 4.97 10.37 -1.10
CA VAL A 448 6.35 9.91 -1.30
C VAL A 448 7.28 11.11 -1.19
N GLY A 449 8.13 11.12 -0.18
CA GLY A 449 9.00 12.27 0.08
C GLY A 449 9.71 12.17 1.41
N VAL A 450 9.60 13.18 2.27
CA VAL A 450 10.30 13.19 3.56
C VAL A 450 9.33 13.12 4.73
N ASN A 451 9.84 12.65 5.85
CA ASN A 451 9.10 12.60 7.10
C ASN A 451 9.98 13.07 8.25
N HIS A 452 9.44 13.96 9.07
CA HIS A 452 10.06 14.45 10.29
C HIS A 452 9.28 13.97 11.50
N LEU A 453 10.00 13.41 12.47
CA LEU A 453 9.47 12.95 13.73
C LEU A 453 9.64 14.02 14.79
N THR A 454 8.54 14.62 15.23
CA THR A 454 8.57 15.54 16.36
C THR A 454 8.51 14.76 17.66
N ARG A 455 9.54 14.95 18.48
CA ARG A 455 9.58 14.46 19.85
C ARG A 455 8.57 15.22 20.70
N VAL A 456 7.66 14.50 21.35
CA VAL A 456 6.69 15.06 22.29
C VAL A 456 7.09 14.64 23.70
N SER A 457 7.58 15.60 24.48
CA SER A 457 7.88 15.36 25.89
C SER A 457 6.58 15.19 26.67
N THR A 458 6.37 14.01 27.24
CA THR A 458 5.21 13.70 28.10
C THR A 458 5.47 14.04 29.57
N GLY A 459 6.65 14.60 29.90
CA GLY A 459 7.08 14.84 31.29
C GLY A 459 7.50 13.56 32.04
N ALA A 460 7.56 12.40 31.38
CA ALA A 460 8.12 11.17 31.94
C ALA A 460 9.65 11.15 31.80
N PRO A 461 10.42 10.76 32.83
CA PRO A 461 11.86 11.02 32.92
C PRO A 461 12.78 10.17 32.01
N ASN A 462 12.25 9.29 31.17
CA ASN A 462 13.08 8.34 30.43
C ASN A 462 12.51 7.81 29.10
N TRP A 463 11.23 7.98 28.79
CA TRP A 463 10.63 7.41 27.58
C TRP A 463 9.93 8.47 26.73
N GLU A 464 10.57 8.77 25.61
CA GLU A 464 10.11 9.76 24.65
C GLU A 464 8.92 9.21 23.86
N THR A 465 7.90 10.04 23.72
CA THR A 465 6.78 9.77 22.84
C THR A 465 7.01 10.56 21.55
N TYR A 466 7.01 9.90 20.40
CA TYR A 466 7.03 10.62 19.12
C TYR A 466 5.61 10.68 18.60
N GLY A 467 5.08 11.90 18.51
CA GLY A 467 3.65 12.12 18.34
C GLY A 467 3.25 12.77 17.02
N ASN A 468 4.08 13.67 16.49
CA ASN A 468 3.76 14.36 15.25
C ASN A 468 4.73 13.95 14.14
N ARG A 469 4.20 13.23 13.14
CA ARG A 469 4.90 12.99 11.88
C ARG A 469 4.48 14.08 10.90
N VAL A 470 5.33 15.10 10.75
CA VAL A 470 5.18 16.10 9.68
C VAL A 470 5.81 15.52 8.44
N SER A 471 5.03 15.37 7.37
CA SER A 471 5.49 14.72 6.16
C SER A 471 5.20 15.58 4.94
N VAL A 472 6.18 15.66 4.06
CA VAL A 472 6.06 16.36 2.78
C VAL A 472 6.12 15.29 1.69
N GLY A 473 4.99 15.09 1.01
CA GLY A 473 4.95 14.29 -0.21
C GLY A 473 5.43 15.11 -1.41
N GLY A 474 5.50 14.47 -2.57
CA GLY A 474 5.87 15.12 -3.83
C GLY A 474 7.36 15.18 -4.09
N LEU A 475 8.22 14.75 -3.16
CA LEU A 475 9.68 14.85 -3.31
C LEU A 475 10.31 13.57 -3.85
N GLY A 476 9.68 12.42 -3.60
CA GLY A 476 10.24 11.10 -3.91
C GLY A 476 9.58 10.40 -5.09
N PRO A 477 10.33 9.59 -5.86
CA PRO A 477 9.81 8.96 -7.06
C PRO A 477 9.08 7.64 -6.78
N ILE A 478 8.23 7.24 -7.73
CA ILE A 478 7.67 5.89 -7.84
C ILE A 478 8.24 5.24 -9.11
N ILE A 479 8.80 4.05 -8.97
CA ILE A 479 9.38 3.28 -10.07
C ILE A 479 8.57 2.00 -10.24
N ALA A 480 7.89 1.85 -11.38
CA ALA A 480 7.24 0.61 -11.76
C ALA A 480 8.04 -0.09 -12.86
N SER A 481 8.28 -1.38 -12.67
CA SER A 481 9.06 -2.24 -13.56
C SER A 481 8.31 -3.53 -13.85
N GLY A 482 8.73 -4.29 -14.87
CA GLY A 482 8.00 -5.48 -15.30
C GLY A 482 6.54 -5.13 -15.61
N ALA A 483 5.59 -5.89 -15.04
CA ALA A 483 4.15 -5.62 -15.13
C ALA A 483 3.58 -4.91 -13.88
N GLY A 484 4.40 -4.14 -13.15
CA GLY A 484 3.99 -3.41 -11.96
C GLY A 484 2.97 -2.30 -12.26
N GLN A 485 2.04 -2.06 -11.33
CA GLN A 485 0.88 -1.21 -11.56
C GLN A 485 0.68 -0.15 -10.47
N ILE A 486 0.34 1.06 -10.91
CA ILE A 486 -0.23 2.12 -10.06
C ILE A 486 -1.69 2.31 -10.48
N VAL A 487 -2.63 2.30 -9.54
CA VAL A 487 -4.07 2.41 -9.82
C VAL A 487 -4.69 3.58 -9.08
N TYR A 488 -5.33 4.49 -9.83
CA TYR A 488 -6.20 5.53 -9.30
C TYR A 488 -7.65 5.06 -9.40
N GLY A 489 -8.29 4.83 -8.26
CA GLY A 489 -9.58 4.17 -8.16
C GLY A 489 -9.41 2.65 -7.98
N SER A 490 -10.19 1.86 -8.71
CA SER A 490 -10.36 0.43 -8.45
C SER A 490 -9.49 -0.44 -9.36
N GLU A 491 -8.90 -1.50 -8.83
CA GLU A 491 -8.28 -2.58 -9.64
C GLU A 491 -9.28 -3.51 -10.31
N THR A 492 -10.56 -3.44 -9.91
CA THR A 492 -11.64 -4.29 -10.43
C THR A 492 -12.42 -3.56 -11.51
N THR A 493 -13.27 -4.27 -12.25
CA THR A 493 -14.09 -3.65 -13.30
C THR A 493 -15.09 -2.58 -12.82
N THR A 494 -15.34 -2.48 -11.51
CA THR A 494 -16.25 -1.46 -10.95
C THR A 494 -15.44 -0.27 -10.43
N PRO A 495 -15.61 0.94 -10.97
CA PRO A 495 -14.85 2.11 -10.55
C PRO A 495 -15.24 2.60 -9.16
N THR A 496 -14.25 3.13 -8.42
CA THR A 496 -14.40 3.81 -7.12
C THR A 496 -13.95 5.27 -7.25
N ALA A 497 -14.18 6.14 -6.25
CA ALA A 497 -13.60 7.49 -6.33
C ALA A 497 -12.06 7.39 -6.35
N ALA A 498 -11.38 8.28 -7.08
CA ALA A 498 -9.92 8.28 -7.08
C ALA A 498 -9.38 8.73 -5.70
N GLY A 499 -8.23 8.20 -5.32
CA GLY A 499 -7.37 8.85 -4.33
C GLY A 499 -6.36 9.79 -5.02
N SER A 500 -5.40 10.30 -4.27
CA SER A 500 -4.30 11.13 -4.78
C SER A 500 -2.93 10.54 -4.42
N ILE A 501 -1.93 10.91 -5.21
CA ILE A 501 -0.52 10.61 -4.96
C ILE A 501 0.26 11.91 -5.02
N GLU A 502 1.14 12.12 -4.05
CA GLU A 502 2.13 13.19 -4.02
C GLU A 502 3.51 12.53 -4.22
N ALA A 503 4.03 12.53 -5.45
CA ALA A 503 5.34 12.00 -5.81
C ALA A 503 6.06 12.94 -6.80
N SER A 504 7.39 12.84 -6.88
CA SER A 504 8.18 13.71 -7.78
C SER A 504 8.20 13.25 -9.23
N LEU A 505 8.02 11.95 -9.44
CA LEU A 505 8.10 11.30 -10.74
C LEU A 505 7.40 9.94 -10.65
N ILE A 506 6.70 9.56 -11.71
CA ILE A 506 6.35 8.16 -11.97
C ILE A 506 7.19 7.68 -13.17
N ASN A 507 8.13 6.77 -12.90
CA ASN A 507 8.96 6.13 -13.90
C ASN A 507 8.41 4.74 -14.25
N LEU A 508 7.88 4.60 -15.46
CA LEU A 508 7.40 3.33 -16.00
C LEU A 508 8.55 2.63 -16.75
N ASN A 509 9.42 1.97 -15.99
CA ASN A 509 10.69 1.38 -16.41
C ASN A 509 10.53 0.02 -17.12
N SER A 510 9.42 -0.19 -17.82
CA SER A 510 9.10 -1.39 -18.59
C SER A 510 7.90 -1.10 -19.49
N ALA A 511 7.82 -1.72 -20.67
CA ALA A 511 6.69 -1.58 -21.58
C ALA A 511 5.36 -2.12 -21.01
N ASP A 512 5.45 -3.02 -20.03
CA ASP A 512 4.28 -3.63 -19.36
C ASP A 512 3.91 -2.94 -18.04
N ALA A 513 4.74 -2.01 -17.55
CA ALA A 513 4.44 -1.24 -16.35
C ALA A 513 3.35 -0.22 -16.68
N GLN A 514 2.43 0.04 -15.75
CA GLN A 514 1.30 0.92 -16.06
C GLN A 514 0.80 1.79 -14.92
N VAL A 515 0.24 2.94 -15.31
CA VAL A 515 -0.71 3.70 -14.49
C VAL A 515 -2.11 3.46 -15.03
N ALA A 516 -3.01 2.93 -14.21
CA ALA A 516 -4.40 2.68 -14.56
C ALA A 516 -5.33 3.68 -13.87
N PHE A 517 -6.26 4.25 -14.65
CA PHE A 517 -7.29 5.17 -14.21
C PHE A 517 -8.65 4.50 -14.33
N ASN A 518 -9.18 4.09 -13.19
CA ASN A 518 -10.47 3.41 -13.11
C ASN A 518 -11.27 3.97 -11.96
N HIS A 519 -11.73 5.20 -12.16
CA HIS A 519 -12.32 5.97 -11.09
C HIS A 519 -13.67 6.58 -11.49
N THR A 520 -14.42 7.02 -10.49
CA THR A 520 -15.59 7.87 -10.67
C THR A 520 -15.17 9.34 -10.69
N GLY A 521 -15.89 10.18 -11.43
CA GLY A 521 -15.65 11.63 -11.43
C GLY A 521 -14.43 12.03 -12.25
N SER A 522 -13.83 13.17 -11.89
CA SER A 522 -12.73 13.80 -12.62
C SER A 522 -11.43 13.79 -11.81
N LEU A 523 -10.31 13.53 -12.48
CA LEU A 523 -8.96 13.53 -11.92
C LEU A 523 -8.05 14.37 -12.81
N THR A 524 -7.28 15.28 -12.22
CA THR A 524 -6.14 15.91 -12.90
C THR A 524 -4.87 15.18 -12.49
N PHE A 525 -4.20 14.56 -13.45
CA PHE A 525 -2.93 13.89 -13.25
C PHE A 525 -1.79 14.85 -13.60
N ASN A 526 -0.97 15.21 -12.62
CA ASN A 526 0.03 16.27 -12.69
C ASN A 526 1.41 15.84 -12.21
N ILE A 527 1.69 14.53 -12.19
CA ILE A 527 3.00 13.99 -11.80
C ILE A 527 3.81 13.75 -13.09
N PRO A 528 5.09 14.18 -13.15
CA PRO A 528 5.93 13.85 -14.30
C PRO A 528 5.96 12.37 -14.62
N LEU A 529 6.04 12.05 -15.90
CA LEU A 529 6.11 10.69 -16.40
C LEU A 529 7.44 10.48 -17.11
N SER A 530 8.02 9.30 -16.93
CA SER A 530 9.15 8.84 -17.72
C SER A 530 9.05 7.35 -18.04
N GLY A 531 9.85 6.91 -19.01
CA GLY A 531 9.96 5.49 -19.38
C GLY A 531 9.06 5.09 -20.54
N THR A 532 8.77 3.80 -20.64
CA THR A 532 8.20 3.15 -21.84
C THR A 532 6.88 2.43 -21.59
N GLY A 533 6.34 2.49 -20.37
CA GLY A 533 5.11 1.80 -19.99
C GLY A 533 3.83 2.42 -20.54
N LYS A 534 2.71 2.17 -19.86
CA LYS A 534 1.37 2.52 -20.38
C LYS A 534 0.54 3.36 -19.42
N LEU A 535 -0.25 4.26 -19.99
CA LEU A 535 -1.37 4.90 -19.30
C LEU A 535 -2.67 4.24 -19.74
N THR A 536 -3.42 3.67 -18.81
CA THR A 536 -4.64 2.91 -19.11
C THR A 536 -5.86 3.61 -18.55
N GLN A 537 -6.76 4.08 -19.41
CA GLN A 537 -7.99 4.78 -19.03
C GLN A 537 -9.20 3.84 -19.16
N GLN A 538 -9.85 3.51 -18.04
CA GLN A 538 -10.94 2.53 -17.97
C GLN A 538 -12.30 3.14 -17.60
N ALA A 539 -12.32 4.14 -16.70
CA ALA A 539 -13.54 4.82 -16.28
C ALA A 539 -13.24 6.21 -15.72
N GLY A 540 -14.26 7.07 -15.66
CA GLY A 540 -14.12 8.45 -15.19
C GLY A 540 -13.54 9.38 -16.25
N THR A 541 -13.12 10.57 -15.82
CA THR A 541 -12.46 11.55 -16.68
C THR A 541 -11.10 11.89 -16.10
N THR A 542 -10.02 11.54 -16.80
CA THR A 542 -8.65 11.90 -16.43
C THR A 542 -8.16 13.00 -17.36
N THR A 543 -7.57 14.06 -16.82
CA THR A 543 -6.85 15.08 -17.58
C THR A 543 -5.36 14.97 -17.27
N ILE A 544 -4.55 14.71 -18.30
CA ILE A 544 -3.09 14.74 -18.16
C ILE A 544 -2.66 16.20 -18.24
N SER A 545 -2.05 16.73 -17.19
CA SER A 545 -1.65 18.14 -17.14
C SER A 545 -0.44 18.38 -18.03
N GLY A 546 -0.52 19.31 -18.98
CA GLY A 546 0.67 19.78 -19.71
C GLY A 546 1.59 20.65 -18.84
N ASP A 547 1.01 21.36 -17.87
CA ASP A 547 1.73 22.13 -16.87
C ASP A 547 1.93 21.29 -15.62
N ILE A 548 3.17 20.87 -15.36
CA ILE A 548 3.52 20.21 -14.11
C ILE A 548 3.75 21.29 -13.06
N VAL A 549 2.91 21.29 -12.03
CA VAL A 549 3.06 22.23 -10.92
C VAL A 549 4.29 21.84 -10.11
N GLU A 550 5.31 22.69 -10.10
CA GLU A 550 6.46 22.52 -9.21
C GLU A 550 6.00 22.48 -7.74
N PHE A 551 6.41 21.44 -7.01
CA PHE A 551 6.15 21.36 -5.58
C PHE A 551 7.02 22.40 -4.86
N PRO A 552 6.43 23.43 -4.21
CA PRO A 552 7.15 24.67 -3.96
C PRO A 552 7.80 24.72 -2.57
N SER A 553 8.84 25.53 -2.48
CA SER A 553 9.50 25.97 -1.25
C SER A 553 8.55 26.43 -0.13
N ALA A 554 7.35 26.93 -0.45
CA ALA A 554 6.33 27.32 0.53
C ALA A 554 5.76 26.13 1.34
N ALA A 555 5.65 24.95 0.73
CA ALA A 555 5.25 23.73 1.43
C ALA A 555 6.36 23.26 2.37
N LEU A 556 7.62 23.42 1.96
CA LEU A 556 8.80 23.11 2.79
C LEU A 556 8.89 24.04 4.00
N THR A 557 8.72 25.35 3.82
CA THR A 557 8.76 26.33 4.93
C THR A 557 7.65 26.10 5.95
N THR A 558 6.44 25.77 5.50
CA THR A 558 5.31 25.42 6.39
C THR A 558 5.64 24.22 7.27
N ASN A 559 6.39 23.27 6.72
CA ASN A 559 6.76 22.03 7.39
C ASN A 559 8.16 22.08 8.03
N LYS A 560 8.78 23.27 8.13
CA LYS A 560 10.13 23.49 8.64
C LYS A 560 11.21 22.61 7.96
N PHE A 561 11.12 22.39 6.65
CA PHE A 561 12.16 21.71 5.87
C PHE A 561 12.91 22.68 4.96
N GLU A 562 14.20 22.40 4.71
CA GLU A 562 15.04 23.12 3.75
C GLU A 562 15.91 22.12 2.98
N PHE A 563 16.22 22.38 1.71
CA PHE A 563 17.15 21.51 0.97
C PHE A 563 18.59 21.71 1.41
N ASP A 564 19.38 20.63 1.41
CA ASP A 564 20.83 20.75 1.55
C ASP A 564 21.40 21.51 0.34
N THR A 565 22.25 22.48 0.60
CA THR A 565 22.93 23.28 -0.43
C THR A 565 24.31 22.74 -0.80
N THR A 566 24.77 21.69 -0.11
CA THR A 566 26.08 21.05 -0.37
C THR A 566 25.99 20.26 -1.68
N PRO A 567 26.88 20.49 -2.67
CA PRO A 567 26.72 19.95 -4.03
C PRO A 567 26.48 18.43 -4.12
N ASP A 568 27.14 17.63 -3.27
CA ASP A 568 27.01 16.17 -3.29
C ASP A 568 25.87 15.64 -2.40
N CYS A 569 25.27 16.50 -1.58
CA CYS A 569 24.18 16.17 -0.67
C CYS A 569 22.83 16.68 -1.17
N LYS A 570 22.88 17.67 -2.06
CA LYS A 570 21.73 18.34 -2.63
C LYS A 570 20.93 17.33 -3.46
N PRO A 571 19.66 17.10 -3.14
CA PRO A 571 18.85 16.18 -3.93
C PRO A 571 18.59 16.79 -5.31
N ASP A 572 18.47 15.94 -6.33
CA ASP A 572 18.22 16.38 -7.71
C ASP A 572 16.95 17.25 -7.80
N ILE A 573 15.96 16.95 -6.96
CA ILE A 573 14.69 17.68 -6.89
C ILE A 573 14.83 19.14 -6.43
N ALA A 574 15.95 19.50 -5.80
CA ALA A 574 16.25 20.88 -5.43
C ALA A 574 16.67 21.74 -6.64
N ASP A 575 17.01 21.12 -7.77
CA ASP A 575 17.21 21.81 -9.06
C ASP A 575 15.93 21.92 -9.90
N GLY A 576 14.83 21.32 -9.44
CA GLY A 576 13.53 21.38 -10.06
C GLY A 576 12.99 20.00 -10.44
N TYR A 577 11.72 20.00 -10.84
CA TYR A 577 11.05 18.81 -11.37
C TYR A 577 11.27 18.73 -12.88
N LEU A 578 11.03 17.55 -13.46
CA LEU A 578 10.79 17.52 -14.90
C LEU A 578 9.61 18.46 -15.21
N PRO A 579 9.78 19.41 -16.14
CA PRO A 579 8.78 20.45 -16.37
C PRO A 579 7.55 19.92 -17.12
N ASP A 580 7.67 18.75 -17.74
CA ASP A 580 6.70 18.15 -18.64
C ASP A 580 6.80 16.60 -18.66
N HIS A 581 6.12 15.97 -19.62
CA HIS A 581 6.15 14.53 -19.86
C HIS A 581 7.07 14.12 -21.01
N ALA A 582 8.04 14.94 -21.43
CA ALA A 582 8.93 14.64 -22.56
C ALA A 582 9.81 13.40 -22.34
N ALA A 583 10.02 12.98 -21.09
CA ALA A 583 10.73 11.75 -20.76
C ALA A 583 9.89 10.47 -20.94
N PHE A 584 8.57 10.60 -21.19
CA PHE A 584 7.67 9.49 -21.43
C PHE A 584 7.59 9.14 -22.92
N THR A 585 7.94 7.90 -23.24
CA THR A 585 7.96 7.34 -24.61
C THR A 585 7.02 6.13 -24.75
N GLY A 586 6.15 5.96 -23.75
CA GLY A 586 5.23 4.85 -23.62
C GLY A 586 3.97 4.97 -24.48
N GLY A 587 2.97 4.16 -24.15
CA GLY A 587 1.69 4.12 -24.86
C GLY A 587 0.50 4.58 -24.00
N ILE A 588 -0.62 4.85 -24.66
CA ILE A 588 -1.91 5.05 -24.00
C ILE A 588 -2.92 4.00 -24.46
N ASP A 589 -3.70 3.47 -23.52
CA ASP A 589 -4.77 2.50 -23.73
C ASP A 589 -6.09 3.10 -23.20
N VAL A 590 -6.96 3.58 -24.09
CA VAL A 590 -8.30 4.09 -23.73
C VAL A 590 -9.33 2.99 -23.95
N GLN A 591 -9.83 2.45 -22.84
CA GLN A 591 -10.77 1.33 -22.77
C GLN A 591 -12.18 1.80 -22.39
N GLY A 592 -12.30 2.89 -21.62
CA GLY A 592 -13.57 3.49 -21.20
C GLY A 592 -13.38 4.84 -20.50
N GLY A 593 -14.46 5.56 -20.24
CA GLY A 593 -14.37 6.93 -19.70
C GLY A 593 -13.74 7.91 -20.70
N THR A 594 -13.05 8.93 -20.20
CA THR A 594 -12.42 9.99 -21.01
C THR A 594 -10.99 10.25 -20.54
N LEU A 595 -10.02 10.19 -21.46
CA LEU A 595 -8.67 10.71 -21.26
C LEU A 595 -8.56 12.05 -22.00
N THR A 596 -8.17 13.11 -21.31
CA THR A 596 -8.07 14.47 -21.87
C THR A 596 -6.61 14.88 -21.99
N LEU A 597 -6.22 15.34 -23.17
CA LEU A 597 -4.95 15.99 -23.48
C LEU A 597 -5.23 17.47 -23.71
N PRO A 598 -5.05 18.34 -22.67
CA PRO A 598 -5.61 19.69 -22.66
C PRO A 598 -4.74 20.75 -23.34
N SER A 599 -3.50 20.42 -23.73
CA SER A 599 -2.57 21.32 -24.41
C SER A 599 -1.84 20.59 -25.53
N ASN A 600 -1.21 21.31 -26.46
CA ASN A 600 -0.49 20.70 -27.57
C ASN A 600 0.60 19.76 -27.07
N ASP A 601 0.71 18.59 -27.70
CA ASP A 601 1.76 17.59 -27.47
C ASP A 601 2.06 17.34 -25.98
N VAL A 602 1.02 17.16 -25.15
CA VAL A 602 1.17 16.85 -23.71
C VAL A 602 2.02 15.60 -23.50
N LEU A 603 1.90 14.63 -24.41
CA LEU A 603 2.70 13.40 -24.46
C LEU A 603 3.42 13.34 -25.83
N PRO A 604 4.53 14.08 -26.01
CA PRO A 604 5.07 14.38 -27.35
C PRO A 604 5.68 13.17 -28.07
N TYR A 605 6.04 12.11 -27.33
CA TYR A 605 6.77 10.95 -27.85
C TYR A 605 6.02 9.62 -27.65
N LEU A 606 4.68 9.65 -27.73
CA LEU A 606 3.88 8.42 -27.67
C LEU A 606 4.34 7.39 -28.71
N SER A 607 4.58 6.17 -28.24
CA SER A 607 4.89 5.04 -29.12
C SER A 607 3.62 4.42 -29.71
N THR A 608 2.57 4.30 -28.90
CA THR A 608 1.29 3.68 -29.28
C THR A 608 0.10 4.39 -28.65
N THR A 609 -1.02 4.41 -29.37
CA THR A 609 -2.33 4.87 -28.89
C THR A 609 -3.38 3.83 -29.25
N ASN A 610 -3.88 3.09 -28.27
CA ASN A 610 -4.92 2.09 -28.47
C ASN A 610 -6.25 2.60 -27.92
N ILE A 611 -7.27 2.68 -28.78
CA ILE A 611 -8.61 3.09 -28.40
C ILE A 611 -9.55 1.91 -28.68
N SER A 612 -10.00 1.26 -27.62
CA SER A 612 -10.95 0.15 -27.68
C SER A 612 -12.34 0.53 -27.16
N GLY A 613 -12.42 1.61 -26.39
CA GLY A 613 -13.65 2.23 -25.92
C GLY A 613 -13.38 3.65 -25.42
N GLY A 614 -14.35 4.26 -24.74
CA GLY A 614 -14.20 5.59 -24.16
C GLY A 614 -13.92 6.70 -25.18
N THR A 615 -13.32 7.78 -24.70
CA THR A 615 -13.00 8.98 -25.48
C THR A 615 -11.58 9.47 -25.18
N LEU A 616 -10.75 9.65 -26.21
CA LEU A 616 -9.57 10.50 -26.15
C LEU A 616 -9.97 11.91 -26.57
N LEU A 617 -10.01 12.85 -25.62
CA LEU A 617 -10.42 14.23 -25.83
C LEU A 617 -9.18 15.12 -26.01
N GLN A 618 -9.08 15.78 -27.16
CA GLN A 618 -7.94 16.63 -27.54
C GLN A 618 -8.38 17.89 -28.29
N GLY A 619 -9.64 18.33 -28.10
CA GLY A 619 -10.14 19.49 -28.80
C GLY A 619 -9.46 20.80 -28.41
N GLY A 620 -9.16 21.62 -29.41
CA GLY A 620 -8.34 22.82 -29.34
C GLY A 620 -6.84 22.55 -29.28
N THR A 621 -6.38 21.32 -29.60
CA THR A 621 -4.97 20.94 -29.47
C THR A 621 -4.45 20.09 -30.63
N ASP A 622 -3.16 20.25 -30.91
CA ASP A 622 -2.39 19.37 -31.80
C ASP A 622 -1.72 18.26 -30.98
N GLN A 623 -1.79 17.01 -31.44
CA GLN A 623 -1.20 15.87 -30.73
C GLN A 623 -0.44 14.93 -31.68
N ASN A 624 0.72 14.44 -31.22
CA ASN A 624 1.37 13.25 -31.75
C ASN A 624 0.92 11.97 -31.01
N LEU A 625 0.20 11.09 -31.70
CA LEU A 625 -0.40 9.87 -31.13
C LEU A 625 0.43 8.60 -31.36
N GLY A 626 1.57 8.68 -32.04
CA GLY A 626 2.36 7.50 -32.37
C GLY A 626 1.61 6.52 -33.27
N ALA A 627 1.76 5.21 -33.04
CA ALA A 627 1.03 4.18 -33.78
C ALA A 627 -0.38 3.99 -33.21
N VAL A 628 -1.42 4.23 -34.01
CA VAL A 628 -2.82 4.19 -33.55
C VAL A 628 -3.49 2.87 -33.92
N THR A 629 -4.09 2.22 -32.91
CA THR A 629 -5.05 1.12 -33.12
C THR A 629 -6.41 1.51 -32.55
N GLN A 630 -7.40 1.67 -33.42
CA GLN A 630 -8.73 2.10 -33.03
C GLN A 630 -9.76 1.00 -33.31
N THR A 631 -10.06 0.18 -32.31
CA THR A 631 -11.04 -0.92 -32.38
C THR A 631 -12.43 -0.54 -31.85
N GLY A 632 -12.55 0.67 -31.31
CA GLY A 632 -13.80 1.25 -30.80
C GLY A 632 -13.57 2.67 -30.32
N GLY A 633 -14.48 3.18 -29.48
CA GLY A 633 -14.36 4.48 -28.84
C GLY A 633 -14.33 5.68 -29.80
N VAL A 634 -13.95 6.83 -29.25
CA VAL A 634 -13.92 8.12 -29.96
C VAL A 634 -12.57 8.80 -29.74
N ILE A 635 -11.95 9.27 -30.82
CA ILE A 635 -10.91 10.31 -30.76
C ILE A 635 -11.61 11.63 -31.09
N GLN A 636 -11.65 12.57 -30.15
CA GLN A 636 -12.46 13.77 -30.23
C GLN A 636 -11.57 15.02 -30.31
N LEU A 637 -11.54 15.63 -31.50
CA LEU A 637 -10.93 16.95 -31.73
C LEU A 637 -11.97 18.08 -31.60
N THR A 638 -13.26 17.74 -31.64
CA THR A 638 -14.31 18.76 -31.49
C THR A 638 -14.37 19.38 -30.10
N GLY A 639 -14.84 20.63 -30.03
CA GLY A 639 -15.19 21.28 -28.77
C GLY A 639 -14.01 21.95 -28.06
N GLY A 640 -12.97 22.29 -28.82
CA GLY A 640 -11.89 23.15 -28.37
C GLY A 640 -12.36 24.52 -27.90
N THR A 641 -11.50 25.22 -27.15
CA THR A 641 -11.77 26.61 -26.72
C THR A 641 -11.53 27.63 -27.84
N THR A 642 -10.86 27.21 -28.91
CA THR A 642 -10.63 27.99 -30.13
C THR A 642 -11.90 27.99 -30.98
N SER A 643 -12.24 29.14 -31.58
CA SER A 643 -13.36 29.23 -32.53
C SER A 643 -12.97 28.83 -33.96
N GLN A 644 -11.88 28.08 -34.11
CA GLN A 644 -11.32 27.67 -35.39
C GLN A 644 -11.20 26.15 -35.41
N ALA A 645 -11.54 25.55 -36.55
CA ALA A 645 -11.38 24.12 -36.80
C ALA A 645 -10.01 23.89 -37.45
N THR A 646 -8.95 23.78 -36.65
CA THR A 646 -7.57 23.70 -37.16
C THR A 646 -6.73 22.63 -36.47
N ASP A 647 -7.34 21.82 -35.60
CA ASP A 647 -6.62 20.88 -34.76
C ASP A 647 -6.12 19.69 -35.59
N THR A 648 -4.91 19.21 -35.30
CA THR A 648 -4.29 18.09 -36.00
C THR A 648 -3.92 16.95 -35.05
N ALA A 649 -4.48 15.76 -35.32
CA ALA A 649 -4.00 14.52 -34.72
C ALA A 649 -3.03 13.81 -35.68
N THR A 650 -1.76 13.71 -35.29
CA THR A 650 -0.71 13.09 -36.09
C THR A 650 -0.47 11.65 -35.64
N ALA A 651 -0.41 10.70 -36.58
CA ALA A 651 -0.13 9.30 -36.33
C ALA A 651 0.99 8.76 -37.24
N THR A 652 1.79 7.83 -36.72
CA THR A 652 2.85 7.13 -37.47
C THR A 652 2.32 5.92 -38.24
N SER A 653 1.20 5.35 -37.80
CA SER A 653 0.42 4.34 -38.52
C SER A 653 -1.01 4.32 -37.96
N TRP A 654 -1.94 3.76 -38.75
CA TRP A 654 -3.35 3.72 -38.37
C TRP A 654 -3.99 2.36 -38.69
N ALA A 655 -4.59 1.74 -37.68
CA ALA A 655 -5.39 0.53 -37.82
C ALA A 655 -6.80 0.77 -37.26
N GLY A 656 -7.77 0.98 -38.16
CA GLY A 656 -9.18 1.25 -37.82
C GLY A 656 -10.06 -0.01 -37.84
N SER A 657 -10.93 -0.16 -36.85
CA SER A 657 -11.95 -1.21 -36.81
C SER A 657 -13.20 -0.71 -36.08
N ASN A 658 -13.98 0.15 -36.75
CA ASN A 658 -15.26 0.72 -36.26
C ASN A 658 -15.17 1.80 -35.16
N GLY A 659 -14.00 2.37 -34.90
CA GLY A 659 -13.89 3.57 -34.07
C GLY A 659 -14.34 4.84 -34.80
N THR A 660 -14.63 5.90 -34.03
CA THR A 660 -15.02 7.21 -34.57
C THR A 660 -13.95 8.26 -34.30
N VAL A 661 -13.69 9.14 -35.27
CA VAL A 661 -12.94 10.38 -35.09
C VAL A 661 -13.91 11.53 -35.28
N ALA A 662 -14.03 12.39 -34.27
CA ALA A 662 -14.89 13.57 -34.33
C ALA A 662 -14.04 14.81 -34.65
N LEU A 663 -14.41 15.53 -35.71
CA LEU A 663 -13.71 16.69 -36.26
C LEU A 663 -14.68 17.89 -36.31
N ASP A 664 -14.23 19.06 -35.90
CA ASP A 664 -14.88 20.32 -36.25
C ASP A 664 -14.48 20.70 -37.68
N THR A 665 -15.42 21.26 -38.44
CA THR A 665 -15.20 21.75 -39.80
C THR A 665 -16.04 22.99 -40.06
N VAL A 666 -15.45 24.03 -40.66
CA VAL A 666 -16.19 25.18 -41.18
C VAL A 666 -16.79 24.82 -42.54
N LEU A 667 -17.99 24.21 -42.58
CA LEU A 667 -18.61 23.76 -43.84
C LEU A 667 -18.85 24.94 -44.81
N GLY A 668 -18.18 24.91 -45.96
CA GLY A 668 -18.25 25.97 -46.96
C GLY A 668 -17.58 25.58 -48.28
N LEU A 669 -16.69 26.44 -48.76
CA LEU A 669 -15.98 26.30 -50.03
C LEU A 669 -14.75 25.37 -49.90
N ASP A 670 -14.05 25.17 -51.01
CA ASP A 670 -12.77 24.45 -51.03
C ASP A 670 -11.76 25.07 -50.06
N GLY A 671 -11.01 24.23 -49.33
CA GLY A 671 -9.93 24.68 -48.44
C GLY A 671 -10.35 25.43 -47.18
N ASN A 672 -11.65 25.43 -46.83
CA ASN A 672 -12.10 25.93 -45.53
C ASN A 672 -11.43 25.17 -44.37
N ASP A 673 -11.33 25.83 -43.22
CA ASP A 673 -10.71 25.28 -42.02
C ASP A 673 -11.45 24.02 -41.54
N SER A 674 -10.67 22.99 -41.22
CA SER A 674 -11.13 21.76 -40.60
C SER A 674 -10.05 21.21 -39.68
N ASP A 675 -10.48 20.59 -38.59
CA ASP A 675 -9.64 19.64 -37.88
C ASP A 675 -9.31 18.47 -38.83
N LYS A 676 -8.15 17.84 -38.63
CA LYS A 676 -7.70 16.77 -39.52
C LYS A 676 -6.92 15.67 -38.81
N LEU A 677 -6.96 14.49 -39.41
CA LEU A 677 -6.00 13.41 -39.15
C LEU A 677 -4.82 13.57 -40.12
N HIS A 678 -3.59 13.54 -39.61
CA HIS A 678 -2.38 13.42 -40.42
C HIS A 678 -1.70 12.07 -40.15
N ILE A 679 -1.62 11.21 -41.17
CA ILE A 679 -1.06 9.87 -41.03
C ILE A 679 0.16 9.72 -41.94
N THR A 680 1.31 9.55 -41.32
CA THR A 680 2.61 9.54 -42.01
C THR A 680 3.01 8.16 -42.54
N GLY A 681 2.36 7.10 -42.07
CA GLY A 681 2.67 5.71 -42.41
C GLY A 681 1.43 4.86 -42.76
N PRO A 682 1.53 3.53 -42.69
CA PRO A 682 0.50 2.63 -43.20
C PRO A 682 -0.88 2.82 -42.57
N ILE A 683 -1.93 2.68 -43.38
CA ILE A 683 -3.34 2.73 -42.97
C ILE A 683 -4.00 1.39 -43.31
N SER A 684 -4.80 0.86 -42.38
CA SER A 684 -5.56 -0.37 -42.56
C SER A 684 -6.91 -0.33 -41.86
N GLY A 685 -7.85 -1.15 -42.34
CA GLY A 685 -9.21 -1.25 -41.81
C GLY A 685 -10.03 0.01 -42.05
N THR A 686 -11.11 0.23 -41.29
CA THR A 686 -12.07 1.33 -41.53
C THR A 686 -12.33 2.14 -40.26
N THR A 687 -12.27 3.46 -40.38
CA THR A 687 -12.61 4.45 -39.34
C THR A 687 -13.79 5.32 -39.77
N LEU A 688 -14.68 5.65 -38.83
CA LEU A 688 -15.79 6.57 -39.06
C LEU A 688 -15.39 8.01 -38.72
N LEU A 689 -15.75 8.96 -39.58
CA LEU A 689 -15.56 10.38 -39.37
C LEU A 689 -16.90 11.04 -39.00
N HIS A 690 -16.98 11.63 -37.81
CA HIS A 690 -18.09 12.46 -37.39
C HIS A 690 -17.72 13.93 -37.59
N ILE A 691 -18.47 14.64 -38.45
CA ILE A 691 -18.19 16.03 -38.79
C ILE A 691 -19.17 16.95 -38.08
N SER A 692 -18.63 17.84 -37.24
CA SER A 692 -19.35 18.91 -36.57
C SER A 692 -19.19 20.21 -37.34
N ASN A 693 -20.28 20.86 -37.74
CA ASN A 693 -20.19 22.14 -38.44
C ASN A 693 -19.92 23.29 -37.47
N LEU A 694 -18.72 23.85 -37.50
CA LEU A 694 -18.31 24.97 -36.66
C LEU A 694 -18.62 26.31 -37.35
N GLY A 695 -19.91 26.65 -37.42
CA GLY A 695 -20.37 27.95 -37.94
C GLY A 695 -20.29 28.13 -39.46
N GLY A 696 -20.01 27.07 -40.22
CA GLY A 696 -19.99 27.10 -41.68
C GLY A 696 -21.38 27.30 -42.28
N THR A 697 -21.46 28.13 -43.32
CA THR A 697 -22.73 28.45 -43.98
C THR A 697 -23.13 27.48 -45.08
N GLY A 698 -22.32 26.47 -45.39
CA GLY A 698 -22.53 25.61 -46.55
C GLY A 698 -22.32 26.34 -47.90
N ALA A 699 -21.64 25.70 -48.82
CA ALA A 699 -21.45 26.18 -50.20
C ALA A 699 -21.06 25.03 -51.12
N GLN A 700 -21.15 25.23 -52.43
CA GLN A 700 -20.67 24.28 -53.43
C GLN A 700 -19.14 24.30 -53.49
N THR A 701 -18.50 23.14 -53.29
CA THR A 701 -17.06 22.94 -53.56
C THR A 701 -16.83 22.77 -55.07
N THR A 702 -15.72 23.31 -55.57
CA THR A 702 -15.39 23.36 -57.01
C THR A 702 -14.05 22.73 -57.37
N ALA A 703 -13.22 22.42 -56.38
CA ALA A 703 -11.91 21.77 -56.52
C ALA A 703 -11.88 20.48 -55.69
N ASP A 704 -10.81 20.26 -54.91
CA ASP A 704 -10.64 19.02 -54.13
C ASP A 704 -11.58 18.94 -52.92
N GLY A 705 -12.07 20.07 -52.38
CA GLY A 705 -12.95 20.14 -51.22
C GLY A 705 -12.25 20.60 -49.93
N ILE A 706 -12.77 20.19 -48.77
CA ILE A 706 -12.25 20.53 -47.44
C ILE A 706 -11.47 19.34 -46.89
N LEU A 707 -10.17 19.50 -46.59
CA LEU A 707 -9.30 18.41 -46.15
C LEU A 707 -9.63 17.95 -44.73
N VAL A 708 -9.88 16.65 -44.54
CA VAL A 708 -10.17 16.05 -43.22
C VAL A 708 -9.24 14.90 -42.85
N VAL A 709 -8.62 14.24 -43.85
CA VAL A 709 -7.54 13.28 -43.63
C VAL A 709 -6.42 13.55 -44.63
N GLN A 710 -5.22 13.76 -44.10
CA GLN A 710 -3.98 13.84 -44.85
C GLN A 710 -3.21 12.53 -44.65
N ALA A 711 -2.89 11.82 -45.73
CA ALA A 711 -2.03 10.63 -45.65
C ALA A 711 -0.82 10.75 -46.57
N ASP A 712 0.35 10.41 -46.05
CA ASP A 712 1.61 10.55 -46.79
C ASP A 712 1.91 9.30 -47.64
N VAL A 713 1.17 8.21 -47.43
CA VAL A 713 1.30 6.94 -48.18
C VAL A 713 -0.04 6.48 -48.74
N ALA A 714 0.00 5.69 -49.82
CA ALA A 714 -1.20 5.14 -50.43
C ALA A 714 -1.90 4.11 -49.54
N HIS A 715 -3.24 4.08 -49.59
CA HIS A 715 -4.08 3.21 -48.78
C HIS A 715 -5.41 2.88 -49.50
N PRO A 716 -6.16 1.86 -49.04
CA PRO A 716 -7.45 1.49 -49.60
C PRO A 716 -8.50 2.60 -49.55
N ASP A 717 -9.40 2.61 -50.54
CA ASP A 717 -10.49 3.59 -50.68
C ASP A 717 -11.61 3.42 -49.65
N ASP A 718 -11.59 2.35 -48.84
CA ASP A 718 -12.57 2.08 -47.77
C ASP A 718 -11.99 2.33 -46.37
N SER A 719 -10.85 3.03 -46.28
CA SER A 719 -10.18 3.31 -45.01
C SER A 719 -10.97 4.27 -44.11
N PHE A 720 -11.78 5.15 -44.70
CA PHE A 720 -12.57 6.15 -43.99
C PHE A 720 -13.98 6.27 -44.56
N ALA A 721 -14.96 6.49 -43.69
CA ALA A 721 -16.34 6.75 -44.08
C ALA A 721 -16.99 7.79 -43.15
N LEU A 722 -18.03 8.49 -43.61
CA LEU A 722 -18.80 9.37 -42.73
C LEU A 722 -19.66 8.55 -41.77
N ALA A 723 -19.66 8.93 -40.49
CA ALA A 723 -20.53 8.33 -39.48
C ALA A 723 -22.02 8.64 -39.73
N THR A 724 -22.31 9.84 -40.24
CA THR A 724 -23.65 10.33 -40.57
C THR A 724 -23.62 11.27 -41.77
N PRO A 725 -24.73 11.47 -42.51
CA PRO A 725 -24.81 12.50 -43.55
C PRO A 725 -24.49 13.89 -43.01
N VAL A 726 -23.71 14.67 -43.76
CA VAL A 726 -23.28 16.02 -43.39
C VAL A 726 -23.96 17.01 -44.31
N ILE A 727 -24.88 17.83 -43.78
CA ILE A 727 -25.66 18.78 -44.59
C ILE A 727 -25.61 20.17 -43.96
N ALA A 728 -25.28 21.19 -44.76
CA ALA A 728 -25.32 22.59 -44.36
C ALA A 728 -26.01 23.45 -45.44
N ASN A 729 -27.07 24.16 -45.05
CA ASN A 729 -27.82 25.12 -45.88
C ASN A 729 -28.11 24.64 -47.31
N GLY A 730 -28.57 23.40 -47.45
CA GLY A 730 -28.96 22.81 -48.74
C GLY A 730 -27.82 22.19 -49.53
N PHE A 731 -26.62 22.08 -48.96
CA PHE A 731 -25.50 21.34 -49.53
C PHE A 731 -25.22 20.09 -48.70
N GLU A 732 -25.18 18.93 -49.34
CA GLU A 732 -24.75 17.67 -48.74
C GLU A 732 -23.26 17.47 -49.04
N TYR A 733 -22.48 17.28 -47.99
CA TYR A 733 -21.05 17.00 -48.02
C TYR A 733 -20.83 15.50 -47.92
N THR A 734 -20.06 14.96 -48.86
CA THR A 734 -19.69 13.55 -48.95
C THR A 734 -18.18 13.42 -48.91
N LEU A 735 -17.69 12.28 -48.44
CA LEU A 735 -16.25 12.03 -48.35
C LEU A 735 -15.73 11.51 -49.70
N LYS A 736 -14.68 12.14 -50.24
CA LYS A 736 -14.04 11.76 -51.49
C LYS A 736 -12.53 11.69 -51.33
N GLN A 737 -11.94 10.59 -51.79
CA GLN A 737 -10.49 10.46 -51.87
C GLN A 737 -9.95 11.09 -53.15
N THR A 738 -8.94 11.94 -53.01
CA THR A 738 -8.15 12.51 -54.11
C THR A 738 -6.67 12.29 -53.82
N GLY A 739 -6.01 11.45 -54.61
CA GLY A 739 -4.66 10.97 -54.29
C GLY A 739 -4.67 10.14 -53.00
N ASN A 740 -3.83 10.51 -52.03
CA ASN A 740 -3.78 9.87 -50.71
C ASN A 740 -4.64 10.61 -49.66
N ASN A 741 -5.32 11.70 -50.02
CA ASN A 741 -6.01 12.54 -49.05
C ASN A 741 -7.53 12.39 -49.16
N TRP A 742 -8.23 12.65 -48.06
CA TRP A 742 -9.69 12.67 -48.01
C TRP A 742 -10.24 14.06 -47.79
N TYR A 743 -11.23 14.40 -48.61
CA TYR A 743 -11.87 15.69 -48.62
C TYR A 743 -13.38 15.57 -48.47
N LEU A 744 -14.00 16.54 -47.79
CA LEU A 744 -15.44 16.77 -47.87
C LEU A 744 -15.74 17.57 -49.14
N VAL A 745 -16.54 16.98 -50.02
CA VAL A 745 -16.98 17.58 -51.28
C VAL A 745 -18.50 17.70 -51.25
N SER A 746 -19.01 18.89 -51.58
CA SER A 746 -20.42 19.19 -51.49
C SER A 746 -21.14 19.11 -52.82
N SER A 747 -22.43 18.78 -52.75
CA SER A 747 -23.38 18.90 -53.84
C SER A 747 -24.69 19.51 -53.36
N PRO A 748 -25.42 20.25 -54.20
CA PRO A 748 -26.75 20.72 -53.82
C PRO A 748 -27.65 19.53 -53.50
N THR A 749 -28.25 19.53 -52.31
CA THR A 749 -29.30 18.57 -51.97
C THR A 749 -30.43 18.70 -53.00
N ALA A 750 -30.94 17.57 -53.49
CA ALA A 750 -32.09 17.59 -54.36
C ALA A 750 -33.26 18.24 -53.63
N VAL A 751 -33.69 19.43 -54.10
CA VAL A 751 -34.91 20.05 -53.60
C VAL A 751 -36.03 19.04 -53.84
N GLN A 752 -36.63 18.51 -52.76
CA GLN A 752 -37.86 17.76 -52.92
C GLN A 752 -38.85 18.73 -53.62
N PRO A 753 -39.37 18.40 -54.83
CA PRO A 753 -40.21 19.34 -55.56
C PRO A 753 -41.35 19.77 -54.64
N SER A 754 -41.50 21.08 -54.50
CA SER A 754 -42.56 21.70 -53.71
C SER A 754 -43.85 20.96 -54.03
N VAL A 755 -44.48 20.33 -53.03
CA VAL A 755 -45.85 19.85 -53.21
C VAL A 755 -46.64 21.13 -53.49
N VAL A 756 -46.96 21.36 -54.77
CA VAL A 756 -47.87 22.44 -55.16
C VAL A 756 -49.11 22.18 -54.34
N ALA A 757 -49.34 23.01 -53.32
CA ALA A 757 -50.57 22.97 -52.57
C ALA A 757 -51.69 23.09 -53.61
N LYS A 758 -52.48 22.03 -53.76
CA LYS A 758 -53.74 22.11 -54.51
C LYS A 758 -54.46 23.36 -54.00
N PRO A 759 -54.95 24.24 -54.87
CA PRO A 759 -55.68 25.42 -54.42
C PRO A 759 -56.80 24.95 -53.50
N VAL A 760 -56.74 25.38 -52.24
CA VAL A 760 -57.82 25.16 -51.28
C VAL A 760 -59.05 25.84 -51.89
N PRO A 761 -60.17 25.12 -52.11
CA PRO A 761 -61.39 25.77 -52.58
C PRO A 761 -61.76 26.85 -51.57
N SER A 762 -62.02 28.06 -52.07
CA SER A 762 -62.47 29.19 -51.27
C SER A 762 -63.67 28.78 -50.43
N MET A 763 -63.50 28.65 -49.12
CA MET A 763 -64.64 28.59 -48.21
C MET A 763 -65.33 29.96 -48.25
N SER A 764 -66.60 29.94 -48.63
CA SER A 764 -67.53 31.05 -48.49
C SER A 764 -67.67 31.44 -47.00
N GLY A 765 -67.88 32.73 -46.75
CA GLY A 765 -67.78 33.41 -45.47
C GLY A 765 -68.76 33.05 -44.35
N LEU A 766 -69.14 31.77 -44.21
CA LEU A 766 -69.98 31.26 -43.11
C LEU A 766 -69.27 30.23 -42.21
N GLY A 767 -68.00 29.89 -42.48
CA GLY A 767 -67.21 28.95 -41.66
C GLY A 767 -66.40 29.56 -40.50
N LEU A 768 -66.34 30.89 -40.37
CA LEU A 768 -65.40 31.59 -39.48
C LEU A 768 -65.96 31.95 -38.08
N LEU A 769 -67.05 31.32 -37.63
CA LEU A 769 -67.63 31.55 -36.30
C LEU A 769 -67.60 30.32 -35.36
N GLY A 770 -66.96 29.22 -35.75
CA GLY A 770 -66.96 27.96 -34.97
C GLY A 770 -65.70 27.65 -34.15
N LEU A 771 -64.57 28.36 -34.34
CA LEU A 771 -63.27 27.96 -33.78
C LEU A 771 -62.73 28.85 -32.64
N GLY A 772 -63.45 29.90 -32.27
CA GLY A 772 -63.07 30.77 -31.14
C GLY A 772 -63.39 30.20 -29.75
N SER A 773 -64.17 29.12 -29.65
CA SER A 773 -64.67 28.59 -28.37
C SER A 773 -64.03 27.28 -27.90
N LEU A 774 -63.11 26.68 -28.67
CA LEU A 774 -62.46 25.42 -28.29
C LEU A 774 -61.09 25.59 -27.59
N LEU A 775 -60.46 26.77 -27.68
CA LEU A 775 -59.15 27.04 -27.06
C LEU A 775 -59.23 27.63 -25.64
N ALA A 776 -60.44 27.90 -25.12
CA ALA A 776 -60.66 28.37 -23.75
C ALA A 776 -61.12 27.27 -22.76
N ALA A 777 -61.30 26.02 -23.23
CA ALA A 777 -61.86 24.93 -22.41
C ALA A 777 -60.83 23.93 -21.87
N PHE A 778 -59.55 23.99 -22.26
CA PHE A 778 -58.51 23.09 -21.75
C PHE A 778 -57.59 23.70 -20.67
N SER A 779 -57.70 25.00 -20.40
CA SER A 779 -56.98 25.68 -19.30
C SER A 779 -57.67 25.60 -17.94
N ALA A 780 -58.74 24.81 -17.79
CA ALA A 780 -59.54 24.72 -16.54
C ALA A 780 -59.63 23.32 -15.90
N PHE A 781 -58.82 22.33 -16.33
CA PHE A 781 -58.87 20.96 -15.76
C PHE A 781 -57.65 20.56 -14.89
N SER A 782 -56.68 21.45 -14.67
CA SER A 782 -55.48 21.16 -13.86
C SER A 782 -55.52 21.68 -12.41
N LEU A 783 -56.65 22.20 -11.91
CA LEU A 783 -56.75 22.76 -10.55
C LEU A 783 -58.06 22.35 -9.83
N ARG A 784 -58.38 21.04 -9.81
CA ARG A 784 -59.38 20.51 -8.85
C ARG A 784 -59.27 18.99 -8.62
N ARG A 785 -58.08 18.51 -8.25
CA ARG A 785 -57.93 17.21 -7.56
C ARG A 785 -56.81 17.24 -6.49
N ARG A 786 -56.84 18.28 -5.66
CA ARG A 786 -56.40 18.22 -4.25
C ARG A 786 -57.65 18.43 -3.41
N GLN A 787 -58.29 17.33 -3.04
CA GLN A 787 -59.13 17.10 -1.86
C GLN A 787 -59.95 15.82 -2.06
N ARG A 788 -59.27 14.68 -1.85
CA ARG A 788 -59.72 13.56 -1.03
C ARG A 788 -58.54 12.65 -0.77
#